data_AF-A0A7V3NCI5-F1
#
_entry.id   AF-A0A7V3NCI5-F1
#
_cell.length_a   1.000
_cell.length_b   1.000
_cell.length_c   1.000
_cell.angle_alpha   90.00
_cell.angle_beta   90.00
_cell.angle_gamma   90.00
#
_symmetry.space_group_name_H-M   'P 1'
#
loop_
_entity.id
_entity.type
_entity.pdbx_description
1 polymer ?
#
loop_
_entity_poly.entity_id
_entity_poly.type
_entity_poly.pdbx_seq_one_letter_code
_entity_poly.pdbx_strand_id
1 'polypeptide(L)'
;MPCYQGMTAMLTVNSTRLWRALVAAAACCWLSAATFSAEPSPDIDLRIGGCGGAYFLAEPGELVIDLEKCDRNESRRQTDLRAVLVAPDREVLRDVTIEDDGMPPGKLGPPRRVRLAVAVPRKGVYGLNITVSQDRYGQSMYWWFRTNCPKFLIETARGHRDERHQEPIVLYRPDRPGDVCFLPRSGPIRMDISGLPETARPLELYDGQAQRLAILPVAGGRATYELPAAESRGPIPWRLHLPVQQAIVEIDGLTRWERSDPLPDHCLWTPQADAFFPLAWYRWMVTPYQRTVYGQPGQPIEATFVVHNNAPARRTIGLDLEFPDKPWPAELSAKQVVLAPGETAKVVVRAAPAAGQRRVCHLRATPAEDPHFSTYSTLKLLAGEPPAARPLPMPIVLQPYRHENEQFGYLPDYPVENAYYFDHANRPWSIASDGLVRWEAGRWVIRPVRVQAGPKDSPQTARPLIPKIAFDRHGTIYLLASVGGRPSLVYSRDGGNAFFAAPLPGRQRNSSFDLEVFTGHNELDGPPAILRYTQTAADPKRIWRRINDLELLLPVERQGRLAIASPVMVSRQCIGFSAHSGAPNSVVSRGDKVHIVWAEATDPDIQVPGVPTFVATYDRATAKLSKPALVGHGPPPNDVHNSPSITIDSKGFLHVVAGTHGRPFPYAKSLDPNDATRGWTAPALTGEGLEQTYIGLVCGADDSLHLAFRLWKRGQPPFPASHFATLAWQRKPADRPWEPPRVLVVPPLSEYSVYYHRLTIDRKGRLFLSYDYWSTYWFYRNDHWGRRRVLLVSPDAGNTWKLADTRDLIGH
;
A
#
# COMPACT_ATOMS: atom_id res chain seq x y z
N MET A 1 43.15 -57.56 39.06
CA MET A 1 44.28 -57.46 40.00
C MET A 1 45.08 -56.22 39.63
N PRO A 2 45.48 -55.37 40.59
CA PRO A 2 44.85 -55.01 41.88
C PRO A 2 44.55 -53.48 41.88
N CYS A 3 43.82 -52.80 42.77
CA CYS A 3 43.13 -52.99 44.06
C CYS A 3 42.46 -51.60 44.35
N TYR A 4 41.43 -51.35 45.15
CA TYR A 4 40.66 -52.09 46.15
C TYR A 4 39.29 -51.38 46.33
N GLN A 5 38.30 -52.14 46.82
CA GLN A 5 36.91 -51.81 47.23
C GLN A 5 36.79 -50.62 48.22
N GLY A 6 35.62 -50.00 48.48
CA GLY A 6 34.23 -50.34 48.14
C GLY A 6 33.19 -49.42 48.80
N MET A 7 31.91 -49.77 48.55
CA MET A 7 30.63 -49.52 49.27
C MET A 7 30.40 -48.12 49.89
N THR A 8 29.26 -47.42 49.69
CA THR A 8 27.91 -47.85 50.11
C THR A 8 26.83 -46.89 49.56
N ALA A 9 25.69 -47.46 49.12
CA ALA A 9 24.34 -46.92 48.87
C ALA A 9 24.06 -45.40 48.77
N MET A 10 23.54 -44.96 47.61
CA MET A 10 22.57 -43.86 47.52
C MET A 10 21.23 -44.40 46.99
N LEU A 11 20.19 -44.19 47.80
CA LEU A 11 18.79 -44.40 47.48
C LEU A 11 18.30 -43.34 46.48
N THR A 12 17.63 -43.83 45.45
CA THR A 12 16.81 -43.11 44.47
C THR A 12 15.60 -42.46 45.15
N VAL A 13 15.44 -41.14 45.01
CA VAL A 13 14.13 -40.46 45.03
C VAL A 13 14.11 -39.32 44.00
N ASN A 14 13.07 -39.36 43.16
CA ASN A 14 12.67 -38.39 42.16
C ASN A 14 12.63 -36.93 42.65
N SER A 15 13.15 -35.99 41.84
CA SER A 15 12.90 -34.55 42.00
C SER A 15 12.68 -33.83 40.67
N THR A 16 11.79 -34.35 39.82
CA THR A 16 11.04 -33.51 38.87
C THR A 16 10.00 -32.69 39.62
N ARG A 17 10.41 -31.62 40.30
CA ARG A 17 9.57 -30.52 40.83
C ARG A 17 10.45 -29.52 41.61
N LEU A 18 11.35 -28.79 40.93
CA LEU A 18 11.95 -27.58 41.54
C LEU A 18 12.65 -26.61 40.56
N TRP A 19 12.55 -26.80 39.24
CA TRP A 19 13.10 -25.88 38.23
C TRP A 19 12.05 -25.05 37.48
N ARG A 20 10.92 -24.74 38.13
CA ARG A 20 9.87 -23.84 37.59
C ARG A 20 9.55 -22.62 38.46
N ALA A 21 10.34 -22.34 39.50
CA ALA A 21 9.99 -21.30 40.49
C ALA A 21 10.99 -20.12 40.59
N LEU A 22 11.99 -19.98 39.71
CA LEU A 22 13.03 -18.94 39.84
C LEU A 22 13.26 -18.08 38.58
N VAL A 23 12.19 -17.79 37.82
CA VAL A 23 12.18 -16.71 36.78
C VAL A 23 11.07 -15.67 37.04
N ALA A 24 10.35 -15.79 38.16
CA ALA A 24 9.27 -14.86 38.54
C ALA A 24 9.72 -13.88 39.63
N ALA A 25 10.64 -12.96 39.32
CA ALA A 25 10.85 -11.74 40.12
C ALA A 25 11.84 -10.77 39.42
N ALA A 26 11.34 -9.94 38.50
CA ALA A 26 11.80 -8.56 38.21
C ALA A 26 11.31 -8.08 36.83
N ALA A 27 9.99 -7.95 36.68
CA ALA A 27 9.35 -7.14 35.64
C ALA A 27 7.91 -6.84 36.07
N CYS A 28 7.74 -5.97 37.06
CA CYS A 28 6.43 -5.34 37.30
C CYS A 28 6.20 -4.27 36.23
N CYS A 29 5.86 -4.72 35.02
CA CYS A 29 5.09 -3.93 34.07
C CYS A 29 3.66 -4.48 34.13
N TRP A 30 2.71 -3.63 34.50
CA TRP A 30 1.30 -3.93 34.57
C TRP A 30 0.74 -4.29 33.18
N LEU A 31 0.81 -5.57 32.81
CA LEU A 31 0.02 -6.14 31.73
C LEU A 31 -1.41 -6.37 32.27
N SER A 32 -2.23 -5.32 32.26
CA SER A 32 -3.68 -5.47 32.44
C SER A 32 -4.22 -6.28 31.26
N ALA A 33 -4.66 -7.51 31.53
CA ALA A 33 -5.32 -8.36 30.53
C ALA A 33 -6.60 -7.67 30.03
N ALA A 34 -6.88 -7.76 28.73
CA ALA A 34 -8.23 -7.45 28.25
C ALA A 34 -9.20 -8.40 28.97
N THR A 35 -10.12 -7.84 29.76
CA THR A 35 -11.11 -8.63 30.48
C THR A 35 -12.33 -8.78 29.58
N PHE A 36 -12.59 -10.02 29.20
CA PHE A 36 -13.84 -10.37 28.55
C PHE A 36 -14.90 -10.45 29.64
N SER A 37 -15.82 -9.49 29.66
CA SER A 37 -17.02 -9.60 30.50
C SER A 37 -18.15 -10.10 29.61
N ALA A 38 -18.65 -11.29 29.96
CA ALA A 38 -19.88 -11.82 29.39
C ALA A 38 -21.13 -11.29 30.12
N GLU A 39 -21.02 -10.23 30.93
CA GLU A 39 -22.19 -9.70 31.62
C GLU A 39 -23.17 -9.06 30.62
N PRO A 40 -24.44 -9.51 30.61
CA PRO A 40 -25.46 -8.95 29.74
C PRO A 40 -25.75 -7.51 30.16
N SER A 41 -25.28 -6.56 29.36
CA SER A 41 -25.88 -5.23 29.30
C SER A 41 -27.09 -5.31 28.38
N PRO A 42 -28.24 -4.70 28.73
CA PRO A 42 -29.48 -4.92 28.00
C PRO A 42 -29.43 -4.42 26.54
N ASP A 43 -28.51 -3.48 26.19
CA ASP A 43 -28.34 -3.01 24.80
C ASP A 43 -27.07 -2.16 24.53
N ILE A 44 -26.69 -1.98 23.26
CA ILE A 44 -25.54 -1.16 22.78
C ILE A 44 -25.92 0.30 22.53
N ASP A 45 -25.59 1.26 23.41
CA ASP A 45 -26.11 2.66 23.39
C ASP A 45 -26.33 3.32 22.03
N LEU A 46 -25.38 3.26 21.09
CA LEU A 46 -25.54 3.64 19.68
C LEU A 46 -25.09 2.48 18.81
N ARG A 47 -25.73 2.21 17.67
CA ARG A 47 -25.26 1.18 16.73
C ARG A 47 -24.77 1.83 15.45
N ILE A 48 -23.48 1.68 15.15
CA ILE A 48 -22.85 2.19 13.94
C ILE A 48 -22.57 1.04 12.99
N GLY A 49 -23.01 1.16 11.75
CA GLY A 49 -22.64 0.26 10.66
C GLY A 49 -21.38 0.73 9.94
N GLY A 50 -20.64 -0.19 9.34
CA GLY A 50 -19.38 0.10 8.66
C GLY A 50 -18.16 -0.34 9.44
N CYS A 51 -17.05 -0.56 8.73
CA CYS A 51 -15.70 -0.59 9.33
C CYS A 51 -15.21 0.84 9.61
N GLY A 52 -13.96 0.97 10.04
CA GLY A 52 -13.31 2.27 10.23
C GLY A 52 -12.60 2.30 11.58
N GLY A 53 -12.92 3.29 12.41
CA GLY A 53 -12.32 3.40 13.72
C GLY A 53 -12.71 4.64 14.50
N ALA A 54 -11.96 4.91 15.56
CA ALA A 54 -12.09 6.11 16.36
C ALA A 54 -10.72 6.64 16.79
N TYR A 55 -10.63 7.96 16.99
CA TYR A 55 -9.47 8.65 17.53
C TYR A 55 -9.82 9.27 18.87
N PHE A 56 -8.89 9.21 19.83
CA PHE A 56 -9.07 9.69 21.20
C PHE A 56 -7.92 10.63 21.57
N LEU A 57 -8.23 11.87 21.94
CA LEU A 57 -7.24 12.79 22.50
C LEU A 57 -7.18 12.59 24.02
N ALA A 58 -6.46 11.56 24.44
CA ALA A 58 -6.41 11.14 25.83
C ALA A 58 -5.41 11.98 26.65
N GLU A 59 -5.73 12.26 27.90
CA GLU A 59 -4.87 12.91 28.90
C GLU A 59 -4.12 11.88 29.76
N PRO A 60 -3.00 12.24 30.41
CA PRO A 60 -2.29 11.35 31.32
C PRO A 60 -3.22 10.72 32.37
N GLY A 61 -3.12 9.40 32.55
CA GLY A 61 -4.02 8.62 33.39
C GLY A 61 -4.31 7.24 32.80
N GLU A 62 -5.57 6.83 32.81
CA GLU A 62 -6.03 5.59 32.18
C GLU A 62 -7.01 5.92 31.05
N LEU A 63 -6.84 5.28 29.89
CA LEU A 63 -7.83 5.29 28.81
C LEU A 63 -8.60 3.97 28.85
N VAL A 64 -9.91 4.08 29.04
CA VAL A 64 -10.84 2.95 29.03
C VAL A 64 -11.76 3.08 27.83
N ILE A 65 -11.87 2.00 27.05
CA ILE A 65 -12.78 1.86 25.92
C ILE A 65 -13.54 0.54 26.09
N ASP A 66 -14.84 0.62 26.33
CA ASP A 66 -15.75 -0.52 26.30
C ASP A 66 -16.30 -0.65 24.89
N LEU A 67 -15.72 -1.55 24.10
CA LEU A 67 -16.10 -1.80 22.72
C LEU A 67 -17.18 -2.88 22.65
N GLU A 68 -18.22 -2.62 21.88
CA GLU A 68 -19.37 -3.49 21.70
C GLU A 68 -19.58 -3.82 20.23
N LYS A 69 -20.09 -5.03 19.97
CA LYS A 69 -20.41 -5.54 18.65
C LYS A 69 -21.74 -6.29 18.69
N CYS A 70 -22.52 -6.20 17.62
CA CYS A 70 -23.75 -6.94 17.44
C CYS A 70 -23.89 -7.36 15.97
N ASP A 71 -24.00 -8.67 15.72
CA ASP A 71 -24.15 -9.21 14.37
C ASP A 71 -25.57 -9.01 13.85
N ARG A 72 -25.71 -8.58 12.60
CA ARG A 72 -27.04 -8.37 11.99
C ARG A 72 -27.72 -9.69 11.63
N ASN A 73 -26.93 -10.76 11.44
CA ASN A 73 -27.39 -12.08 11.04
C ASN A 73 -28.30 -12.06 9.80
N GLU A 74 -27.97 -11.24 8.81
CA GLU A 74 -28.68 -11.23 7.51
C GLU A 74 -28.21 -12.37 6.58
N SER A 75 -27.08 -12.98 6.90
CA SER A 75 -26.49 -14.11 6.17
C SER A 75 -25.69 -15.01 7.13
N ARG A 76 -25.15 -16.13 6.65
CA ARG A 76 -24.26 -17.03 7.43
C ARG A 76 -22.78 -16.62 7.40
N ARG A 77 -22.49 -15.37 7.04
CA ARG A 77 -21.12 -14.87 6.96
C ARG A 77 -20.55 -14.73 8.36
N GLN A 78 -19.37 -15.29 8.62
CA GLN A 78 -18.66 -15.12 9.88
C GLN A 78 -18.05 -13.71 9.97
N THR A 79 -18.42 -12.94 10.98
CA THR A 79 -18.07 -11.52 11.13
C THR A 79 -17.29 -11.23 12.40
N ASP A 80 -16.11 -11.82 12.56
CA ASP A 80 -15.20 -11.53 13.67
C ASP A 80 -14.69 -10.08 13.57
N LEU A 81 -15.01 -9.25 14.56
CA LEU A 81 -14.53 -7.88 14.65
C LEU A 81 -13.18 -7.87 15.35
N ARG A 82 -12.13 -7.44 14.64
CA ARG A 82 -10.80 -7.19 15.22
C ARG A 82 -10.60 -5.70 15.49
N ALA A 83 -10.17 -5.38 16.69
CA ALA A 83 -9.95 -4.03 17.17
C ALA A 83 -8.48 -3.85 17.59
N VAL A 84 -7.79 -2.94 16.91
CA VAL A 84 -6.38 -2.61 17.15
C VAL A 84 -6.28 -1.21 17.76
N LEU A 85 -6.03 -1.14 19.06
CA LEU A 85 -5.81 0.11 19.79
C LEU A 85 -4.32 0.48 19.73
N VAL A 86 -4.04 1.69 19.29
CA VAL A 86 -2.69 2.22 19.09
C VAL A 86 -2.45 3.52 19.85
N ALA A 87 -1.22 3.70 20.28
CA ALA A 87 -0.70 4.92 20.92
C ALA A 87 -0.56 6.09 19.92
N PRO A 88 -0.21 7.31 20.40
CA PRO A 88 0.03 8.47 19.55
C PRO A 88 1.14 8.27 18.52
N ASP A 89 2.15 7.48 18.85
CA ASP A 89 3.23 7.05 17.97
C ASP A 89 2.90 5.74 17.23
N ARG A 90 1.65 5.28 17.27
CA ARG A 90 1.15 4.05 16.66
C ARG A 90 1.73 2.74 17.20
N GLU A 91 2.34 2.74 18.39
CA GLU A 91 2.58 1.49 19.11
C GLU A 91 1.27 0.75 19.36
N VAL A 92 1.19 -0.54 18.99
CA VAL A 92 0.01 -1.36 19.26
C VAL A 92 -0.05 -1.66 20.75
N LEU A 93 -1.10 -1.15 21.42
CA LEU A 93 -1.34 -1.33 22.85
C LEU A 93 -2.22 -2.55 23.11
N ARG A 94 -3.24 -2.75 22.27
CA ARG A 94 -4.15 -3.90 22.32
C ARG A 94 -4.54 -4.31 20.90
N ASP A 95 -4.70 -5.61 20.71
CA ASP A 95 -5.17 -6.22 19.48
C ASP A 95 -6.08 -7.37 19.89
N VAL A 96 -7.39 -7.14 19.83
CA VAL A 96 -8.41 -8.06 20.33
C VAL A 96 -9.41 -8.40 19.25
N THR A 97 -10.04 -9.56 19.38
CA THR A 97 -11.12 -9.99 18.48
C THR A 97 -12.39 -10.24 19.28
N ILE A 98 -13.50 -9.69 18.82
CA ILE A 98 -14.85 -10.06 19.24
C ILE A 98 -15.41 -10.99 18.16
N GLU A 99 -15.53 -12.27 18.50
CA GLU A 99 -15.98 -13.32 17.58
C GLU A 99 -17.42 -13.07 17.09
N ASP A 100 -17.73 -13.69 15.95
CA ASP A 100 -19.10 -13.94 15.47
C ASP A 100 -20.01 -14.49 16.58
N ASP A 101 -21.29 -14.11 16.57
CA ASP A 101 -22.22 -14.54 17.60
C ASP A 101 -22.64 -16.02 17.48
N GLY A 102 -22.43 -16.64 16.31
CA GLY A 102 -22.79 -18.02 15.99
C GLY A 102 -24.30 -18.25 15.78
N MET A 103 -25.11 -17.20 15.71
CA MET A 103 -26.57 -17.30 15.62
C MET A 103 -27.04 -17.56 14.18
N PRO A 104 -28.19 -18.23 14.00
CA PRO A 104 -28.76 -18.42 12.66
C PRO A 104 -29.25 -17.08 12.07
N PRO A 105 -29.34 -16.99 10.72
CA PRO A 105 -29.85 -15.78 10.08
C PRO A 105 -31.29 -15.42 10.50
N GLY A 106 -31.58 -14.13 10.60
CA GLY A 106 -32.94 -13.57 10.66
C GLY A 106 -33.21 -12.61 11.82
N LYS A 107 -32.39 -12.60 12.87
CA LYS A 107 -32.52 -11.65 13.99
C LYS A 107 -31.18 -11.08 14.41
N LEU A 108 -31.22 -9.82 14.81
CA LEU A 108 -30.10 -9.13 15.42
C LEU A 108 -29.54 -9.95 16.60
N GLY A 109 -28.23 -10.16 16.57
CA GLY A 109 -27.47 -10.91 17.57
C GLY A 109 -27.43 -10.28 18.95
N PRO A 110 -27.12 -11.05 20.00
CA PRO A 110 -26.85 -10.47 21.31
C PRO A 110 -25.60 -9.57 21.27
N PRO A 111 -25.57 -8.43 21.99
CA PRO A 111 -24.38 -7.63 22.14
C PRO A 111 -23.23 -8.44 22.74
N ARG A 112 -22.03 -8.32 22.16
CA ARG A 112 -20.77 -8.82 22.73
C ARG A 112 -19.85 -7.64 23.03
N ARG A 113 -19.13 -7.70 24.15
CA ARG A 113 -18.31 -6.59 24.65
C ARG A 113 -16.89 -7.02 25.01
N VAL A 114 -15.94 -6.13 24.78
CA VAL A 114 -14.58 -6.22 25.32
C VAL A 114 -14.17 -4.88 25.94
N ARG A 115 -13.52 -4.93 27.11
CA ARG A 115 -12.93 -3.73 27.73
C ARG A 115 -11.46 -3.63 27.36
N LEU A 116 -11.09 -2.48 26.80
CA LEU A 116 -9.71 -2.08 26.54
C LEU A 116 -9.32 -1.02 27.58
N ALA A 117 -8.44 -1.37 28.52
CA ALA A 117 -7.88 -0.45 29.50
C ALA A 117 -6.37 -0.35 29.31
N VAL A 118 -5.86 0.87 29.10
CA VAL A 118 -4.43 1.14 28.88
C VAL A 118 -3.97 2.36 29.67
N ALA A 119 -2.74 2.31 30.16
CA ALA A 119 -2.11 3.48 30.76
C ALA A 119 -1.79 4.52 29.68
N VAL A 120 -2.11 5.78 29.98
CA VAL A 120 -1.79 6.94 29.17
C VAL A 120 -0.68 7.69 29.91
N PRO A 121 0.60 7.43 29.62
CA PRO A 121 1.69 8.14 30.29
C PRO A 121 1.75 9.62 29.87
N ARG A 122 1.18 9.93 28.70
CA ARG A 122 1.34 11.19 28.00
C ARG A 122 0.09 11.49 27.19
N LYS A 123 -0.25 12.78 27.14
CA LYS A 123 -1.27 13.28 26.24
C LYS A 123 -0.97 12.90 24.79
N GLY A 124 -1.99 12.58 24.00
CA GLY A 124 -1.80 12.33 22.57
C GLY A 124 -3.03 11.77 21.87
N VAL A 125 -2.91 11.58 20.55
CA VAL A 125 -4.00 11.03 19.72
C VAL A 125 -3.86 9.51 19.59
N TYR A 126 -4.60 8.78 20.41
CA TYR A 126 -4.75 7.32 20.31
C TYR A 126 -5.71 6.98 19.18
N GLY A 127 -5.52 5.82 18.54
CA GLY A 127 -6.38 5.35 17.45
C GLY A 127 -6.92 3.95 17.74
N LEU A 128 -8.16 3.68 17.36
CA LEU A 128 -8.79 2.36 17.42
C LEU A 128 -9.21 1.98 16.01
N ASN A 129 -8.48 1.05 15.39
CA ASN A 129 -8.80 0.54 14.06
C ASN A 129 -9.72 -0.69 14.16
N ILE A 130 -10.81 -0.70 13.38
CA ILE A 130 -11.82 -1.74 13.34
C ILE A 130 -11.82 -2.40 11.97
N THR A 131 -11.57 -3.71 11.96
CA THR A 131 -11.63 -4.57 10.77
C THR A 131 -12.53 -5.77 11.03
N VAL A 132 -13.16 -6.33 10.00
CA VAL A 132 -14.10 -7.45 10.18
C VAL A 132 -13.85 -8.57 9.17
N SER A 133 -13.80 -9.82 9.64
CA SER A 133 -13.66 -10.97 8.75
C SER A 133 -14.82 -11.05 7.76
N GLN A 134 -14.48 -11.34 6.50
CA GLN A 134 -15.40 -11.52 5.37
C GLN A 134 -16.29 -10.31 5.06
N ASP A 135 -16.10 -9.19 5.76
CA ASP A 135 -16.94 -8.00 5.68
C ASP A 135 -16.10 -6.73 5.74
N ARG A 136 -15.24 -6.54 4.72
CA ARG A 136 -14.40 -5.34 4.58
C ARG A 136 -15.18 -4.01 4.61
N TYR A 137 -16.51 -4.04 4.46
CA TYR A 137 -17.36 -2.86 4.51
C TYR A 137 -18.14 -2.69 5.82
N GLY A 138 -18.12 -3.67 6.72
CA GLY A 138 -18.87 -3.67 7.98
C GLY A 138 -20.38 -3.55 7.78
N GLN A 139 -20.93 -4.19 6.73
CA GLN A 139 -22.36 -4.14 6.43
C GLN A 139 -23.17 -5.16 7.23
N SER A 140 -22.54 -6.14 7.86
CA SER A 140 -23.19 -7.31 8.45
C SER A 140 -23.16 -7.27 9.99
N MET A 141 -22.63 -6.20 10.57
CA MET A 141 -22.53 -5.99 12.01
C MET A 141 -22.73 -4.51 12.37
N TYR A 142 -23.08 -4.27 13.61
CA TYR A 142 -23.02 -2.96 14.25
C TYR A 142 -21.98 -2.96 15.36
N TRP A 143 -21.35 -1.80 15.60
CA TRP A 143 -20.43 -1.62 16.71
C TRP A 143 -20.59 -0.27 17.38
N TRP A 144 -20.05 -0.16 18.59
CA TRP A 144 -20.02 1.06 19.40
C TRP A 144 -18.92 1.01 20.43
N PHE A 145 -18.61 2.16 21.03
CA PHE A 145 -17.78 2.19 22.22
C PHE A 145 -18.29 3.20 23.25
N ARG A 146 -18.07 2.89 24.53
CA ARG A 146 -18.09 3.88 25.62
C ARG A 146 -16.65 4.16 26.04
N THR A 147 -16.33 5.41 26.38
CA THR A 147 -14.98 5.77 26.83
C THR A 147 -15.01 6.81 27.94
N ASN A 148 -13.98 6.81 28.77
CA ASN A 148 -13.71 7.90 29.72
C ASN A 148 -12.96 9.08 29.09
N CYS A 149 -12.56 8.99 27.81
CA CYS A 149 -11.92 10.08 27.10
C CYS A 149 -12.96 11.10 26.63
N PRO A 150 -12.92 12.36 27.12
CA PRO A 150 -13.93 13.34 26.76
C PRO A 150 -13.78 13.86 25.32
N LYS A 151 -12.64 13.60 24.65
CA LYS A 151 -12.35 14.10 23.31
C LYS A 151 -12.14 12.95 22.34
N PHE A 152 -13.12 12.69 21.48
CA PHE A 152 -13.04 11.61 20.51
C PHE A 152 -13.73 11.96 19.19
N LEU A 153 -13.25 11.33 18.11
CA LEU A 153 -13.82 11.40 16.77
C LEU A 153 -13.95 9.99 16.21
N ILE A 154 -15.03 9.75 15.49
CA ILE A 154 -15.33 8.51 14.78
C ILE A 154 -14.98 8.72 13.31
N GLU A 155 -14.33 7.74 12.71
CA GLU A 155 -14.06 7.68 11.28
C GLU A 155 -14.69 6.43 10.68
N THR A 156 -15.79 6.58 9.95
CA THR A 156 -16.54 5.44 9.36
C THR A 156 -16.12 5.09 7.94
N ALA A 157 -14.86 5.38 7.57
CA ALA A 157 -14.35 5.05 6.24
C ALA A 157 -14.13 3.52 6.10
N ARG A 158 -14.70 2.92 5.06
CA ARG A 158 -14.84 1.47 4.90
C ARG A 158 -13.76 0.89 3.99
N GLY A 159 -13.97 -0.33 3.52
CA GLY A 159 -13.14 -0.95 2.48
C GLY A 159 -13.22 -0.23 1.14
N HIS A 160 -12.18 -0.41 0.31
CA HIS A 160 -12.16 0.01 -1.09
C HIS A 160 -13.29 -0.62 -1.94
N ARG A 161 -13.84 0.17 -2.87
CA ARG A 161 -14.78 -0.24 -3.92
C ARG A 161 -14.31 0.25 -5.28
N ASP A 162 -14.67 -0.45 -6.34
CA ASP A 162 -14.43 -0.01 -7.72
C ASP A 162 -15.50 1.00 -8.20
N GLU A 163 -15.83 1.98 -7.34
CA GLU A 163 -16.84 3.03 -7.59
C GLU A 163 -16.38 4.38 -7.00
N ARG A 164 -17.16 5.45 -7.25
CA ARG A 164 -16.87 6.76 -6.62
C ARG A 164 -16.86 6.58 -5.10
N HIS A 165 -15.79 7.05 -4.47
CA HIS A 165 -15.65 6.94 -3.03
C HIS A 165 -16.74 7.74 -2.30
N GLN A 166 -17.50 7.05 -1.45
CA GLN A 166 -18.56 7.59 -0.60
C GLN A 166 -18.62 6.75 0.67
N GLU A 167 -18.76 7.40 1.83
CA GLU A 167 -18.77 6.72 3.14
C GLU A 167 -19.94 7.20 4.00
N PRO A 168 -21.19 6.77 3.69
CA PRO A 168 -22.34 7.20 4.47
C PRO A 168 -22.21 6.76 5.93
N ILE A 169 -22.64 7.62 6.85
CA ILE A 169 -22.77 7.28 8.26
C ILE A 169 -24.05 6.44 8.41
N VAL A 170 -23.92 5.22 8.94
CA VAL A 170 -25.05 4.29 9.11
C VAL A 170 -25.32 4.13 10.60
N LEU A 171 -26.52 4.54 11.04
CA LEU A 171 -26.96 4.51 12.42
C LEU A 171 -28.19 3.63 12.58
N TYR A 172 -28.27 2.88 13.68
CA TYR A 172 -29.44 2.04 13.99
C TYR A 172 -29.86 2.06 15.47
N ARG A 173 -30.62 3.09 15.85
CA ARG A 173 -31.29 3.24 17.15
C ARG A 173 -32.66 3.90 16.98
N PRO A 174 -33.71 3.13 16.63
CA PRO A 174 -35.04 3.69 16.38
C PRO A 174 -35.73 4.27 17.62
N ASP A 175 -35.23 3.96 18.82
CA ASP A 175 -35.86 4.27 20.10
C ASP A 175 -35.33 5.55 20.76
N ARG A 176 -34.29 6.20 20.20
CA ARG A 176 -33.64 7.36 20.83
C ARG A 176 -33.22 8.43 19.81
N PRO A 177 -33.32 9.73 20.17
CA PRO A 177 -32.76 10.81 19.38
C PRO A 177 -31.24 10.88 19.52
N GLY A 178 -30.59 11.65 18.66
CA GLY A 178 -29.19 12.02 18.84
C GLY A 178 -28.60 12.70 17.62
N ASP A 179 -27.29 12.95 17.67
CA ASP A 179 -26.66 13.96 16.82
C ASP A 179 -25.56 13.37 15.93
N VAL A 180 -25.28 14.06 14.83
CA VAL A 180 -24.07 13.91 14.01
C VAL A 180 -23.38 15.27 13.96
N CYS A 181 -22.26 15.39 14.67
CA CYS A 181 -21.46 16.61 14.73
C CYS A 181 -20.24 16.51 13.79
N PHE A 182 -20.05 17.49 12.91
CA PHE A 182 -19.04 17.45 11.85
C PHE A 182 -18.55 18.85 11.44
N LEU A 183 -17.37 18.95 10.82
CA LEU A 183 -16.88 20.21 10.24
C LEU A 183 -17.45 20.39 8.82
N PRO A 184 -18.12 21.51 8.52
CA PRO A 184 -18.68 21.76 7.19
C PRO A 184 -17.61 22.23 6.18
N ARG A 185 -17.76 21.86 4.90
CA ARG A 185 -16.99 22.43 3.78
C ARG A 185 -17.44 23.86 3.45
N SER A 186 -16.56 24.67 2.83
CA SER A 186 -16.89 26.02 2.36
C SER A 186 -17.77 26.04 1.09
N GLY A 187 -17.61 25.03 0.22
CA GLY A 187 -18.44 24.88 -0.97
C GLY A 187 -19.92 24.59 -0.65
N PRO A 188 -20.77 24.43 -1.68
CA PRO A 188 -22.15 24.02 -1.46
C PRO A 188 -22.19 22.68 -0.69
N ILE A 189 -23.23 22.49 0.13
CA ILE A 189 -23.46 21.23 0.83
C ILE A 189 -24.82 20.71 0.45
N ARG A 190 -24.85 19.51 -0.15
CA ARG A 190 -26.04 18.68 -0.18
C ARG A 190 -25.99 17.64 0.93
N MET A 191 -27.11 17.48 1.61
CA MET A 191 -27.35 16.43 2.60
C MET A 191 -28.48 15.53 2.07
N ASP A 192 -28.22 14.23 2.02
CA ASP A 192 -29.23 13.21 1.71
C ASP A 192 -29.29 12.21 2.87
N ILE A 193 -30.45 12.12 3.50
CA ILE A 193 -30.70 11.23 4.62
C ILE A 193 -31.78 10.24 4.21
N SER A 194 -31.53 8.95 4.41
CA SER A 194 -32.47 7.87 4.09
C SER A 194 -32.53 6.82 5.19
N GLY A 195 -33.44 5.85 5.08
CA GLY A 195 -33.60 4.79 6.08
C GLY A 195 -34.24 5.25 7.39
N LEU A 196 -34.81 6.45 7.41
CA LEU A 196 -35.57 6.99 8.53
C LEU A 196 -36.88 6.19 8.70
N PRO A 197 -37.40 6.01 9.93
CA PRO A 197 -38.73 5.46 10.15
C PRO A 197 -39.82 6.27 9.41
N GLU A 198 -40.89 5.62 8.99
CA GLU A 198 -42.02 6.30 8.32
C GLU A 198 -42.64 7.41 9.18
N THR A 199 -42.55 7.26 10.50
CA THR A 199 -43.05 8.21 11.50
C THR A 199 -42.01 9.26 11.92
N ALA A 200 -40.86 9.35 11.22
CA ALA A 200 -39.79 10.26 11.60
C ALA A 200 -40.23 11.73 11.47
N ARG A 201 -39.95 12.50 12.53
CA ARG A 201 -40.13 13.96 12.55
C ARG A 201 -39.05 14.64 11.67
N PRO A 202 -39.27 15.90 11.23
CA PRO A 202 -38.24 16.68 10.55
C PRO A 202 -36.90 16.69 11.32
N LEU A 203 -35.80 16.63 10.58
CA LEU A 203 -34.45 16.76 11.14
C LEU A 203 -34.13 18.25 11.34
N GLU A 204 -33.19 18.57 12.23
CA GLU A 204 -32.76 19.95 12.45
C GLU A 204 -31.25 20.09 12.29
N LEU A 205 -30.83 21.16 11.60
CA LEU A 205 -29.41 21.48 11.43
C LEU A 205 -29.06 22.73 12.22
N TYR A 206 -27.98 22.67 12.98
CA TYR A 206 -27.46 23.76 13.79
C TYR A 206 -26.01 24.10 13.38
N ASP A 207 -25.67 25.39 13.43
CA ASP A 207 -24.28 25.83 13.29
C ASP A 207 -23.45 25.60 14.56
N GLY A 208 -22.17 25.99 14.49
CA GLY A 208 -21.25 25.89 15.62
C GLY A 208 -21.57 26.81 16.81
N GLN A 209 -22.50 27.76 16.65
CA GLN A 209 -22.99 28.65 17.70
C GLN A 209 -24.36 28.20 18.23
N ALA A 210 -24.77 26.96 17.91
CA ALA A 210 -26.05 26.36 18.24
C ALA A 210 -27.27 27.13 17.70
N GLN A 211 -27.09 27.97 16.68
CA GLN A 211 -28.21 28.59 15.96
C GLN A 211 -28.76 27.60 14.93
N ARG A 212 -30.09 27.47 14.86
CA ARG A 212 -30.73 26.57 13.91
C ARG A 212 -30.64 27.16 12.50
N LEU A 213 -29.89 26.49 11.64
CA LEU A 213 -29.72 26.83 10.23
C LEU A 213 -30.90 26.37 9.36
N ALA A 214 -31.45 25.20 9.65
CA ALA A 214 -32.48 24.59 8.82
C ALA A 214 -33.33 23.55 9.55
N ILE A 215 -34.52 23.32 9.00
CA ILE A 215 -35.38 22.16 9.29
C ILE A 215 -35.48 21.36 7.99
N LEU A 216 -35.11 20.08 8.04
CA LEU A 216 -35.11 19.19 6.89
C LEU A 216 -36.41 18.36 6.92
N PRO A 217 -37.36 18.60 6.00
CA PRO A 217 -38.62 17.85 5.98
C PRO A 217 -38.36 16.39 5.62
N VAL A 218 -39.04 15.48 6.30
CA VAL A 218 -39.00 14.04 6.01
C VAL A 218 -40.21 13.65 5.17
N ALA A 219 -39.97 12.99 4.04
CA ALA A 219 -40.99 12.41 3.19
C ALA A 219 -40.57 11.01 2.74
N GLY A 220 -41.43 10.00 2.97
CA GLY A 220 -41.17 8.62 2.58
C GLY A 220 -39.88 8.03 3.18
N GLY A 221 -39.58 8.34 4.44
CA GLY A 221 -38.36 7.87 5.13
C GLY A 221 -37.06 8.51 4.63
N ARG A 222 -37.15 9.65 3.94
CA ARG A 222 -36.01 10.39 3.38
C ARG A 222 -36.10 11.89 3.67
N ALA A 223 -34.96 12.55 3.75
CA ALA A 223 -34.84 14.00 3.78
C ALA A 223 -33.67 14.44 2.90
N THR A 224 -33.88 15.47 2.08
CA THR A 224 -32.81 16.08 1.26
C THR A 224 -32.80 17.58 1.51
N TYR A 225 -31.61 18.15 1.65
CA TYR A 225 -31.44 19.59 1.87
C TYR A 225 -30.15 20.10 1.25
N GLU A 226 -30.19 21.31 0.69
CA GLU A 226 -29.05 21.95 0.05
C GLU A 226 -28.78 23.32 0.66
N LEU A 227 -27.49 23.61 0.88
CA LEU A 227 -27.00 24.89 1.36
C LEU A 227 -26.02 25.46 0.33
N PRO A 228 -26.11 26.77 0.02
CA PRO A 228 -25.17 27.42 -0.89
C PRO A 228 -23.77 27.47 -0.30
N ALA A 229 -22.77 27.72 -1.15
CA ALA A 229 -21.40 27.98 -0.70
C ALA A 229 -21.36 29.22 0.21
N ALA A 230 -20.39 29.26 1.12
CA ALA A 230 -20.11 30.40 1.98
C ALA A 230 -18.59 30.60 2.09
N GLU A 231 -18.14 31.85 2.21
CA GLU A 231 -16.71 32.18 2.30
C GLU A 231 -16.03 31.49 3.48
N SER A 232 -16.74 31.39 4.61
CA SER A 232 -16.31 30.62 5.78
C SER A 232 -17.51 30.11 6.56
N ARG A 233 -17.37 28.91 7.14
CA ARG A 233 -18.37 28.31 8.05
C ARG A 233 -17.81 28.08 9.46
N GLY A 234 -16.65 28.67 9.74
CA GLY A 234 -15.98 28.61 11.02
C GLY A 234 -15.36 27.25 11.36
N PRO A 235 -14.60 27.19 12.47
CA PRO A 235 -13.88 26.00 12.92
C PRO A 235 -14.68 25.06 13.84
N ILE A 236 -15.90 25.44 14.22
CA ILE A 236 -16.69 24.73 15.23
C ILE A 236 -17.62 23.75 14.50
N PRO A 237 -17.74 22.49 14.96
CA PRO A 237 -18.59 21.51 14.31
C PRO A 237 -20.05 21.95 14.27
N TRP A 238 -20.68 21.75 13.13
CA TRP A 238 -22.13 21.82 12.96
C TRP A 238 -22.76 20.55 13.52
N ARG A 239 -24.06 20.63 13.85
CA ARG A 239 -24.82 19.53 14.44
C ARG A 239 -26.07 19.23 13.63
N LEU A 240 -26.13 18.04 13.04
CA LEU A 240 -27.36 17.48 12.48
C LEU A 240 -28.07 16.65 13.56
N HIS A 241 -29.23 17.12 14.01
CA HIS A 241 -30.06 16.45 15.00
C HIS A 241 -31.04 15.47 14.33
N LEU A 242 -30.99 14.21 14.75
CA LEU A 242 -31.93 13.17 14.34
C LEU A 242 -32.92 12.90 15.48
N PRO A 243 -34.24 13.05 15.26
CA PRO A 243 -35.26 12.71 16.26
C PRO A 243 -35.26 11.23 16.65
N VAL A 244 -34.71 10.37 15.78
CA VAL A 244 -34.42 8.96 15.99
C VAL A 244 -33.10 8.62 15.29
N GLN A 245 -32.17 7.96 15.96
CA GLN A 245 -30.84 7.61 15.43
C GLN A 245 -30.88 6.36 14.53
N GLN A 246 -31.87 6.30 13.63
CA GLN A 246 -31.93 5.31 12.56
C GLN A 246 -31.87 6.05 11.22
N ALA A 247 -30.71 6.00 10.55
CA ALA A 247 -30.51 6.69 9.29
C ALA A 247 -29.27 6.19 8.53
N ILE A 248 -29.28 6.42 7.22
CA ILE A 248 -28.10 6.47 6.36
C ILE A 248 -27.91 7.95 6.01
N VAL A 249 -26.82 8.55 6.46
CA VAL A 249 -26.54 9.98 6.34
C VAL A 249 -25.42 10.20 5.32
N GLU A 250 -25.72 10.98 4.29
CA GLU A 250 -24.76 11.46 3.30
C GLU A 250 -24.68 12.99 3.32
N ILE A 251 -23.47 13.53 3.45
CA ILE A 251 -23.19 14.96 3.53
C ILE A 251 -21.95 15.28 2.68
N ASP A 252 -22.07 16.24 1.77
CA ASP A 252 -20.93 16.72 0.99
C ASP A 252 -19.86 17.38 1.89
N GLY A 253 -18.59 17.04 1.65
CA GLY A 253 -17.45 17.44 2.46
C GLY A 253 -17.21 16.55 3.69
N LEU A 254 -18.14 15.65 4.05
CA LEU A 254 -18.00 14.71 5.17
C LEU A 254 -18.01 13.24 4.73
N THR A 255 -19.00 12.83 3.93
CA THR A 255 -19.17 11.44 3.46
C THR A 255 -19.04 11.32 1.95
N ARG A 256 -19.06 12.44 1.24
CA ARG A 256 -18.85 12.58 -0.20
C ARG A 256 -17.92 13.75 -0.44
N TRP A 257 -16.84 13.54 -1.17
CA TRP A 257 -15.80 14.57 -1.28
C TRP A 257 -15.53 14.99 -2.72
N GLU A 258 -14.99 16.19 -2.82
CA GLU A 258 -14.28 16.76 -3.96
C GLU A 258 -12.80 16.92 -3.59
N ARG A 259 -11.95 17.05 -4.62
CA ARG A 259 -10.51 17.21 -4.39
C ARG A 259 -10.12 18.47 -3.61
N SER A 260 -10.98 19.49 -3.63
CA SER A 260 -10.80 20.76 -2.92
C SER A 260 -11.33 20.74 -1.50
N ASP A 261 -11.97 19.65 -1.05
CA ASP A 261 -12.44 19.58 0.33
C ASP A 261 -11.25 19.59 1.29
N PRO A 262 -11.40 20.15 2.51
CA PRO A 262 -10.31 20.22 3.48
C PRO A 262 -9.79 18.84 3.93
N LEU A 263 -10.66 17.83 3.91
CA LEU A 263 -10.40 16.48 4.38
C LEU A 263 -10.98 15.46 3.40
N PRO A 264 -10.47 15.40 2.16
CA PRO A 264 -10.97 14.45 1.20
C PRO A 264 -10.71 13.04 1.73
N ASP A 265 -11.68 12.16 1.53
CA ASP A 265 -11.63 10.76 1.95
C ASP A 265 -11.56 10.52 3.47
N HIS A 266 -12.00 11.47 4.29
CA HIS A 266 -12.04 11.34 5.74
C HIS A 266 -13.43 11.70 6.29
N CYS A 267 -14.09 10.71 6.89
CA CYS A 267 -15.43 10.87 7.45
C CYS A 267 -15.35 11.07 8.97
N LEU A 268 -14.85 12.22 9.41
CA LEU A 268 -14.66 12.54 10.84
C LEU A 268 -15.92 13.18 11.46
N TRP A 269 -16.54 12.50 12.42
CA TRP A 269 -17.72 12.98 13.13
C TRP A 269 -17.77 12.48 14.58
N THR A 270 -18.71 12.99 15.37
CA THR A 270 -19.00 12.48 16.74
C THR A 270 -20.45 12.76 17.09
N PRO A 271 -21.12 11.96 17.96
CA PRO A 271 -22.46 12.29 18.43
C PRO A 271 -22.50 13.41 19.47
N GLN A 272 -21.35 13.96 19.88
CA GLN A 272 -21.24 14.97 20.93
C GLN A 272 -20.34 16.13 20.47
N ALA A 273 -20.91 17.34 20.36
CA ALA A 273 -20.18 18.48 19.83
C ALA A 273 -18.95 18.87 20.68
N ASP A 274 -19.07 18.71 22.00
CA ASP A 274 -18.00 18.94 22.97
C ASP A 274 -16.91 17.86 22.94
N ALA A 275 -17.18 16.67 22.39
CA ALA A 275 -16.16 15.65 22.16
C ALA A 275 -15.24 15.96 20.97
N PHE A 276 -15.65 16.87 20.09
CA PHE A 276 -14.88 17.21 18.89
C PHE A 276 -13.54 17.86 19.27
N PHE A 277 -12.48 17.50 18.55
CA PHE A 277 -11.14 18.09 18.68
C PHE A 277 -10.51 18.28 17.28
N PRO A 278 -9.52 19.17 17.10
CA PRO A 278 -9.06 19.60 15.77
C PRO A 278 -8.11 18.60 15.08
N LEU A 279 -8.44 17.30 15.10
CA LEU A 279 -7.64 16.24 14.46
C LEU A 279 -7.40 16.54 12.99
N ALA A 280 -8.42 17.03 12.29
CA ALA A 280 -8.36 17.41 10.88
C ALA A 280 -7.11 18.24 10.52
N TRP A 281 -6.81 19.26 11.33
CA TRP A 281 -5.75 20.21 11.07
C TRP A 281 -4.38 19.74 11.56
N TYR A 282 -4.36 18.83 12.54
CA TYR A 282 -3.15 18.29 13.17
C TYR A 282 -2.93 16.81 12.87
N ARG A 283 -3.63 16.29 11.87
CA ARG A 283 -3.41 14.96 11.34
C ARG A 283 -1.98 14.88 10.86
N TRP A 284 -1.25 13.82 11.21
CA TRP A 284 0.18 13.69 10.88
C TRP A 284 1.07 14.83 11.40
N MET A 285 0.69 15.58 12.43
CA MET A 285 1.43 16.76 12.87
C MET A 285 2.94 16.53 13.05
N VAL A 286 3.36 15.33 13.46
CA VAL A 286 4.75 14.88 13.43
C VAL A 286 4.83 13.47 12.85
N THR A 287 5.75 13.24 11.91
CA THR A 287 5.95 11.95 11.22
C THR A 287 7.45 11.66 10.99
N PRO A 288 7.86 10.39 10.80
CA PRO A 288 7.04 9.18 10.98
C PRO A 288 6.62 9.04 12.45
N TYR A 289 5.57 8.26 12.72
CA TYR A 289 5.09 8.07 14.10
C TYR A 289 6.13 7.36 14.97
N GLN A 290 6.84 6.38 14.41
CA GLN A 290 8.04 5.80 15.03
C GLN A 290 9.23 5.85 14.09
N ARG A 291 10.42 5.89 14.68
CA ARG A 291 11.69 5.72 13.97
C ARG A 291 12.60 4.84 14.82
N THR A 292 12.93 3.66 14.30
CA THR A 292 13.96 2.79 14.87
C THR A 292 15.25 2.98 14.09
N VAL A 293 16.32 3.36 14.78
CA VAL A 293 17.64 3.60 14.19
C VAL A 293 18.70 2.78 14.93
N TYR A 294 19.60 2.20 14.16
CA TYR A 294 20.76 1.45 14.64
C TYR A 294 22.03 2.25 14.35
N GLY A 295 23.01 2.21 15.24
CA GLY A 295 24.29 2.91 15.06
C GLY A 295 25.40 2.37 15.96
N GLN A 296 26.62 2.84 15.75
CA GLN A 296 27.76 2.46 16.58
C GLN A 296 27.72 3.18 17.94
N PRO A 297 27.99 2.48 19.06
CA PRO A 297 28.02 3.11 20.39
C PRO A 297 28.88 4.38 20.42
N GLY A 298 28.34 5.44 21.02
CA GLY A 298 29.03 6.73 21.17
C GLY A 298 29.14 7.58 19.90
N GLN A 299 28.79 7.06 18.72
CA GLN A 299 28.75 7.84 17.49
C GLN A 299 27.39 8.53 17.34
N PRO A 300 27.35 9.88 17.24
CA PRO A 300 26.11 10.60 17.00
C PRO A 300 25.47 10.17 15.67
N ILE A 301 24.17 9.99 15.70
CA ILE A 301 23.31 9.76 14.54
C ILE A 301 22.25 10.86 14.46
N GLU A 302 21.72 11.07 13.25
CA GLU A 302 20.62 11.99 13.00
C GLU A 302 19.35 11.21 12.65
N ALA A 303 18.26 11.45 13.41
CA ALA A 303 16.93 10.94 13.09
C ALA A 303 16.04 12.10 12.63
N THR A 304 15.62 12.07 11.37
CA THR A 304 14.75 13.11 10.79
C THR A 304 13.27 12.80 11.00
N PHE A 305 12.55 13.82 11.46
CA PHE A 305 11.10 13.89 11.52
C PHE A 305 10.61 15.06 10.66
N VAL A 306 9.34 15.04 10.28
CA VAL A 306 8.67 16.10 9.53
C VAL A 306 7.47 16.57 10.34
N VAL A 307 7.41 17.87 10.59
CA VAL A 307 6.30 18.57 11.22
C VAL A 307 5.42 19.16 10.13
N HIS A 308 4.10 18.97 10.25
CA HIS A 308 3.12 19.31 9.22
C HIS A 308 2.12 20.35 9.72
N ASN A 309 1.69 21.25 8.83
CA ASN A 309 0.53 22.11 9.06
C ASN A 309 -0.57 21.81 8.04
N ASN A 310 -1.59 21.07 8.45
CA ASN A 310 -2.78 20.78 7.65
C ASN A 310 -3.95 21.74 7.95
N ALA A 311 -3.73 22.77 8.78
CA ALA A 311 -4.72 23.80 9.04
C ALA A 311 -4.85 24.76 7.85
N PRO A 312 -6.01 25.41 7.65
CA PRO A 312 -6.19 26.43 6.62
C PRO A 312 -5.50 27.76 6.95
N ALA A 313 -4.82 27.84 8.10
CA ALA A 313 -4.15 29.04 8.57
C ALA A 313 -2.74 28.70 9.06
N ARG A 314 -1.90 29.74 9.21
CA ARG A 314 -0.55 29.61 9.77
C ARG A 314 -0.62 28.97 11.17
N ARG A 315 0.37 28.13 11.48
CA ARG A 315 0.52 27.48 12.80
C ARG A 315 1.93 27.61 13.32
N THR A 316 2.01 27.72 14.65
CA THR A 316 3.25 27.75 15.39
C THR A 316 3.33 26.48 16.24
N ILE A 317 4.23 25.56 15.92
CA ILE A 317 4.33 24.26 16.60
C ILE A 317 5.56 24.28 17.52
N GLY A 318 5.31 24.18 18.82
CA GLY A 318 6.35 23.95 19.83
C GLY A 318 6.76 22.48 19.86
N LEU A 319 8.05 22.23 20.11
CA LEU A 319 8.67 20.91 20.05
C LEU A 319 9.54 20.67 21.28
N ASP A 320 9.43 19.48 21.87
CA ASP A 320 10.23 19.07 23.03
C ASP A 320 10.60 17.58 22.98
N LEU A 321 11.62 17.21 23.75
CA LEU A 321 12.06 15.82 23.93
C LEU A 321 11.64 15.31 25.30
N GLU A 322 10.76 14.32 25.31
CA GLU A 322 10.33 13.62 26.53
C GLU A 322 10.99 12.25 26.61
N PHE A 323 11.36 11.83 27.81
CA PHE A 323 12.03 10.54 28.05
C PHE A 323 11.11 9.63 28.88
N PRO A 324 10.95 8.34 28.53
CA PRO A 324 10.19 7.39 29.34
C PRO A 324 10.88 7.08 30.66
N ASP A 325 12.22 7.03 30.66
CA ASP A 325 13.05 6.80 31.83
C ASP A 325 13.84 8.08 32.18
N LYS A 326 15.08 7.92 32.65
CA LYS A 326 15.99 9.04 32.89
C LYS A 326 16.37 9.74 31.58
N PRO A 327 16.43 11.07 31.55
CA PRO A 327 16.96 11.82 30.42
C PRO A 327 18.36 11.35 30.03
N TRP A 328 18.64 11.37 28.73
CA TRP A 328 19.94 11.02 28.16
C TRP A 328 20.31 12.03 27.06
N PRO A 329 21.60 12.18 26.70
CA PRO A 329 22.03 13.21 25.75
C PRO A 329 21.39 13.04 24.37
N ALA A 330 20.41 13.89 24.07
CA ALA A 330 19.74 14.04 22.78
C ALA A 330 19.49 15.52 22.54
N GLU A 331 19.70 15.98 21.31
CA GLU A 331 19.53 17.37 20.91
C GLU A 331 18.50 17.49 19.79
N LEU A 332 17.64 18.50 19.89
CA LEU A 332 16.65 18.81 18.87
C LEU A 332 17.11 19.98 18.01
N SER A 333 17.03 19.85 16.69
CA SER A 333 17.48 20.91 15.76
C SER A 333 16.66 22.20 15.83
N ALA A 334 15.42 22.13 16.31
CA ALA A 334 14.54 23.28 16.48
C ALA A 334 13.52 22.99 17.59
N LYS A 335 13.34 23.92 18.53
CA LYS A 335 12.31 23.82 19.59
C LYS A 335 10.94 24.35 19.16
N GLN A 336 10.88 25.00 18.01
CA GLN A 336 9.66 25.60 17.47
C GLN A 336 9.78 25.74 15.96
N VAL A 337 8.66 25.57 15.25
CA VAL A 337 8.55 25.85 13.82
C VAL A 337 7.29 26.67 13.54
N VAL A 338 7.37 27.59 12.57
CA VAL A 338 6.22 28.38 12.09
C VAL A 338 5.95 27.97 10.65
N LEU A 339 4.73 27.52 10.37
CA LEU A 339 4.36 26.91 9.09
C LEU A 339 3.13 27.59 8.49
N ALA A 340 3.19 27.95 7.22
CA ALA A 340 2.04 28.34 6.41
C ALA A 340 1.08 27.15 6.17
N PRO A 341 -0.16 27.38 5.70
CA PRO A 341 -1.06 26.29 5.33
C PRO A 341 -0.44 25.33 4.31
N GLY A 342 -0.48 24.02 4.59
CA GLY A 342 0.10 22.97 3.75
C GLY A 342 1.63 22.89 3.78
N GLU A 343 2.30 23.72 4.57
CA GLU A 343 3.75 23.70 4.71
C GLU A 343 4.21 22.62 5.69
N THR A 344 5.45 22.16 5.49
CA THR A 344 6.11 21.18 6.35
C THR A 344 7.52 21.64 6.71
N ALA A 345 8.03 21.30 7.90
CA ALA A 345 9.42 21.50 8.29
C ALA A 345 10.09 20.20 8.71
N LYS A 346 11.36 20.02 8.33
CA LYS A 346 12.20 18.93 8.83
C LYS A 346 12.77 19.30 10.20
N VAL A 347 12.70 18.37 11.13
CA VAL A 347 13.27 18.47 12.48
C VAL A 347 14.14 17.26 12.73
N VAL A 348 15.34 17.45 13.27
CA VAL A 348 16.31 16.39 13.49
C VAL A 348 16.52 16.20 14.99
N VAL A 349 16.49 14.95 15.43
CA VAL A 349 16.96 14.53 16.75
C VAL A 349 18.36 13.94 16.59
N ARG A 350 19.35 14.56 17.24
CA ARG A 350 20.74 14.10 17.27
C ARG A 350 21.03 13.37 18.57
N ALA A 351 21.57 12.16 18.46
CA ALA A 351 21.72 11.27 19.61
C ALA A 351 22.78 10.21 19.34
N ALA A 352 23.47 9.73 20.37
CA ALA A 352 24.37 8.58 20.24
C ALA A 352 23.77 7.34 20.92
N PRO A 353 23.81 6.15 20.29
CA PRO A 353 23.46 4.91 20.98
C PRO A 353 24.48 4.61 22.07
N ALA A 354 24.05 3.93 23.12
CA ALA A 354 24.94 3.42 24.17
C ALA A 354 25.11 1.91 24.03
N ALA A 355 26.32 1.42 24.30
CA ALA A 355 26.63 0.00 24.18
C ALA A 355 25.67 -0.86 25.03
N GLY A 356 25.09 -1.88 24.42
CA GLY A 356 24.14 -2.80 25.08
C GLY A 356 22.83 -2.16 25.56
N GLN A 357 22.55 -0.91 25.22
CA GLN A 357 21.36 -0.19 25.67
C GLN A 357 20.44 0.16 24.50
N ARG A 358 19.14 0.04 24.75
CA ARG A 358 18.08 0.64 23.94
C ARG A 358 17.72 1.99 24.55
N ARG A 359 17.89 3.07 23.80
CA ARG A 359 17.48 4.42 24.17
C ARG A 359 16.17 4.76 23.49
N VAL A 360 15.27 5.40 24.22
CA VAL A 360 13.97 5.84 23.70
C VAL A 360 13.75 7.29 24.13
N CYS A 361 13.26 8.11 23.20
CA CYS A 361 12.69 9.42 23.50
C CYS A 361 11.49 9.69 22.60
N HIS A 362 10.66 10.65 23.02
CA HIS A 362 9.48 11.08 22.30
C HIS A 362 9.67 12.53 21.86
N LEU A 363 9.46 12.78 20.57
CA LEU A 363 9.37 14.13 20.03
C LEU A 363 7.93 14.62 20.21
N ARG A 364 7.70 15.42 21.26
CA ARG A 364 6.43 16.10 21.53
C ARG A 364 6.24 17.22 20.53
N ALA A 365 5.02 17.36 20.02
CA ALA A 365 4.59 18.51 19.26
C ALA A 365 3.29 19.09 19.85
N THR A 366 3.22 20.42 19.97
CA THR A 366 2.08 21.17 20.52
C THR A 366 1.88 22.47 19.72
N PRO A 367 0.74 22.67 19.03
CA PRO A 367 0.41 23.94 18.39
C PRO A 367 0.12 25.03 19.43
N ALA A 368 0.68 26.23 19.24
CA ALA A 368 0.46 27.37 20.13
C ALA A 368 -0.99 27.88 20.05
N GLU A 369 -1.61 27.77 18.88
CA GLU A 369 -2.99 28.20 18.64
C GLU A 369 -4.04 27.24 19.25
N ASP A 370 -3.66 25.99 19.52
CA ASP A 370 -4.51 24.96 20.13
C ASP A 370 -3.74 24.24 21.26
N PRO A 371 -3.41 24.90 22.37
CA PRO A 371 -2.53 24.35 23.41
C PRO A 371 -3.11 23.12 24.12
N HIS A 372 -4.42 22.91 23.99
CA HIS A 372 -5.11 21.71 24.45
C HIS A 372 -4.96 20.51 23.50
N PHE A 373 -4.31 20.66 22.35
CA PHE A 373 -3.93 19.57 21.47
C PHE A 373 -2.43 19.30 21.62
N SER A 374 -2.03 18.03 21.74
CA SER A 374 -0.64 17.64 21.56
C SER A 374 -0.55 16.19 21.12
N THR A 375 0.55 15.80 20.50
CA THR A 375 0.86 14.40 20.17
C THR A 375 2.37 14.21 20.14
N TYR A 376 2.85 12.98 19.89
CA TYR A 376 4.28 12.72 19.81
C TYR A 376 4.62 11.62 18.78
N SER A 377 5.86 11.68 18.29
CA SER A 377 6.53 10.57 17.61
C SER A 377 7.60 9.96 18.51
N THR A 378 7.97 8.70 18.27
CA THR A 378 8.98 8.00 19.08
C THR A 378 10.25 7.70 18.29
N LEU A 379 11.41 8.05 18.86
CA LEU A 379 12.71 7.57 18.42
C LEU A 379 13.15 6.40 19.30
N LYS A 380 13.48 5.26 18.67
CA LYS A 380 14.12 4.10 19.27
C LYS A 380 15.55 4.00 18.72
N LEU A 381 16.54 4.16 19.58
CA LEU A 381 17.95 4.14 19.21
C LEU A 381 18.65 2.92 19.84
N LEU A 382 19.25 2.09 18.98
CA LEU A 382 19.93 0.86 19.37
C LEU A 382 21.39 0.86 18.90
N ALA A 383 22.26 0.25 19.71
CA ALA A 383 23.63 -0.02 19.30
C ALA A 383 23.70 -1.27 18.41
N GLY A 384 24.57 -1.24 17.39
CA GLY A 384 24.88 -2.38 16.52
C GLY A 384 24.33 -2.27 15.11
N GLU A 385 24.27 -3.39 14.40
CA GLU A 385 23.71 -3.47 13.05
C GLU A 385 22.20 -3.78 13.08
N PRO A 386 21.40 -3.19 12.18
CA PRO A 386 19.98 -3.52 12.08
C PRO A 386 19.79 -4.96 11.57
N PRO A 387 18.74 -5.69 12.01
CA PRO A 387 18.38 -6.98 11.44
C PRO A 387 18.24 -6.97 9.91
N ALA A 388 17.76 -5.86 9.34
CA ALA A 388 17.65 -5.64 7.90
C ALA A 388 18.99 -5.75 7.14
N ALA A 389 20.14 -5.60 7.81
CA ALA A 389 21.46 -5.71 7.19
C ALA A 389 21.85 -7.16 6.79
N ARG A 390 21.05 -8.17 7.17
CA ARG A 390 21.34 -9.60 6.96
C ARG A 390 20.16 -10.30 6.28
N PRO A 391 20.36 -11.49 5.67
CA PRO A 391 19.26 -12.32 5.21
C PRO A 391 18.24 -12.56 6.32
N LEU A 392 16.96 -12.38 5.98
CA LEU A 392 15.85 -12.53 6.91
C LEU A 392 15.19 -13.90 6.73
N PRO A 393 14.65 -14.51 7.81
CA PRO A 393 13.80 -15.68 7.69
C PRO A 393 12.52 -15.28 6.95
N MET A 394 12.22 -15.97 5.85
CA MET A 394 10.99 -15.79 5.09
C MET A 394 9.88 -16.72 5.62
N PRO A 395 8.62 -16.29 5.63
CA PRO A 395 8.15 -14.97 5.21
C PRO A 395 8.39 -13.89 6.27
N ILE A 396 8.56 -12.64 5.84
CA ILE A 396 8.35 -11.48 6.70
C ILE A 396 6.84 -11.36 6.98
N VAL A 397 6.47 -11.36 8.26
CA VAL A 397 5.08 -11.15 8.69
C VAL A 397 4.94 -9.72 9.17
N LEU A 398 4.24 -8.89 8.40
CA LEU A 398 3.99 -7.51 8.80
C LEU A 398 2.99 -7.46 9.95
N GLN A 399 3.21 -6.55 10.89
CA GLN A 399 2.31 -6.31 12.01
C GLN A 399 1.55 -4.99 11.81
N PRO A 400 0.32 -4.84 12.33
CA PRO A 400 -0.39 -3.57 12.27
C PRO A 400 0.49 -2.44 12.81
N TYR A 401 0.70 -1.39 12.01
CA TYR A 401 1.50 -0.21 12.36
C TYR A 401 2.98 -0.46 12.73
N ARG A 402 3.49 -1.68 12.52
CA ARG A 402 4.89 -2.04 12.71
C ARG A 402 5.37 -2.78 11.48
N HIS A 403 5.99 -2.05 10.56
CA HIS A 403 6.39 -2.53 9.24
C HIS A 403 7.88 -2.83 9.24
N GLU A 404 8.60 -2.55 8.16
CA GLU A 404 10.00 -2.97 8.01
C GLU A 404 10.93 -2.19 8.95
N ASN A 405 10.66 -0.91 9.21
CA ASN A 405 11.49 -0.12 10.12
C ASN A 405 11.34 -0.58 11.58
N GLU A 406 10.11 -0.66 12.07
CA GLU A 406 9.81 -0.96 13.48
C GLU A 406 10.13 -2.41 13.87
N GLN A 407 10.22 -3.31 12.88
CA GLN A 407 10.54 -4.72 13.09
C GLN A 407 12.01 -5.04 12.81
N PHE A 408 12.61 -4.46 11.77
CA PHE A 408 13.95 -4.86 11.29
C PHE A 408 14.98 -3.72 11.25
N GLY A 409 14.61 -2.51 11.70
CA GLY A 409 15.49 -1.35 11.60
C GLY A 409 15.78 -0.92 10.16
N TYR A 410 14.91 -1.31 9.21
CA TYR A 410 15.09 -0.98 7.81
C TYR A 410 14.99 0.54 7.60
N LEU A 411 16.09 1.12 7.14
CA LEU A 411 16.25 2.53 6.84
C LEU A 411 17.01 2.63 5.52
N PRO A 412 16.30 2.64 4.38
CA PRO A 412 16.96 2.74 3.09
C PRO A 412 17.71 4.07 3.00
N ASP A 413 18.99 3.99 2.66
CA ASP A 413 19.91 5.09 2.42
C ASP A 413 19.98 5.48 0.93
N TYR A 414 19.00 5.03 0.16
CA TYR A 414 18.81 5.29 -1.26
C TYR A 414 17.37 5.72 -1.59
N PRO A 415 17.13 6.35 -2.76
CA PRO A 415 15.78 6.71 -3.18
C PRO A 415 14.85 5.51 -3.39
N VAL A 416 13.71 5.51 -2.69
CA VAL A 416 12.76 4.38 -2.71
C VAL A 416 11.55 4.59 -3.61
N GLU A 417 11.57 5.57 -4.51
CA GLU A 417 10.35 5.93 -5.26
C GLU A 417 9.86 4.85 -6.21
N ASN A 418 10.78 4.16 -6.90
CA ASN A 418 10.51 3.16 -7.93
C ASN A 418 11.59 2.06 -7.94
N ALA A 419 11.34 1.00 -8.72
CA ALA A 419 12.28 -0.10 -8.91
C ALA A 419 13.59 0.36 -9.56
N TYR A 420 14.65 -0.40 -9.30
CA TYR A 420 15.98 -0.16 -9.86
C TYR A 420 16.22 -1.00 -11.12
N TYR A 421 16.87 -0.39 -12.11
CA TYR A 421 17.36 -1.01 -13.34
C TYR A 421 18.87 -0.80 -13.44
N PHE A 422 19.55 -1.64 -14.21
CA PHE A 422 21.00 -1.68 -14.25
C PHE A 422 21.51 -1.53 -15.68
N ASP A 423 22.42 -0.59 -15.88
CA ASP A 423 23.09 -0.42 -17.17
C ASP A 423 24.05 -1.58 -17.47
N HIS A 424 24.71 -1.56 -18.63
CA HIS A 424 25.63 -2.62 -19.03
C HIS A 424 26.84 -2.76 -18.06
N ALA A 425 27.26 -1.66 -17.41
CA ALA A 425 28.29 -1.69 -16.37
C ALA A 425 27.75 -2.10 -14.99
N ASN A 426 26.50 -2.57 -14.93
CA ASN A 426 25.78 -2.94 -13.73
C ASN A 426 25.64 -1.81 -12.70
N ARG A 427 25.63 -0.55 -13.14
CA ARG A 427 25.38 0.60 -12.26
C ARG A 427 23.87 0.78 -12.05
N PRO A 428 23.41 1.08 -10.82
CA PRO A 428 21.98 1.20 -10.53
C PRO A 428 21.39 2.54 -10.96
N TRP A 429 20.20 2.48 -11.54
CA TRP A 429 19.38 3.62 -11.98
C TRP A 429 17.93 3.44 -11.52
N SER A 430 17.27 4.54 -11.14
CA SER A 430 15.83 4.54 -10.82
C SER A 430 15.19 5.87 -11.25
N ILE A 431 13.86 5.95 -11.17
CA ILE A 431 13.08 7.15 -11.45
C ILE A 431 12.54 7.71 -10.14
N ALA A 432 12.72 9.00 -9.92
CA ALA A 432 12.08 9.78 -8.87
C ALA A 432 11.16 10.85 -9.48
N SER A 433 10.32 11.43 -8.63
CA SER A 433 9.30 12.43 -9.01
C SER A 433 9.90 13.70 -9.64
N ASP A 434 11.16 14.00 -9.32
CA ASP A 434 11.93 15.15 -9.74
C ASP A 434 13.05 14.82 -10.75
N GLY A 435 13.24 13.55 -11.13
CA GLY A 435 14.22 13.19 -12.15
C GLY A 435 14.72 11.75 -12.13
N LEU A 436 15.92 11.58 -12.68
CA LEU A 436 16.62 10.29 -12.78
C LEU A 436 17.56 10.12 -11.58
N VAL A 437 17.48 8.98 -10.92
CA VAL A 437 18.31 8.60 -9.77
C VAL A 437 19.55 7.86 -10.26
N ARG A 438 20.73 8.26 -9.80
CA ARG A 438 22.00 7.54 -10.02
C ARG A 438 22.97 7.69 -8.84
N TRP A 439 23.92 6.77 -8.74
CA TRP A 439 25.01 6.83 -7.77
C TRP A 439 26.22 7.54 -8.37
N GLU A 440 26.68 8.62 -7.74
CA GLU A 440 27.85 9.40 -8.18
C GLU A 440 28.69 9.84 -6.99
N ALA A 441 30.02 9.68 -7.10
CA ALA A 441 30.97 10.20 -6.12
C ALA A 441 30.59 9.87 -4.64
N GLY A 442 30.16 8.63 -4.39
CA GLY A 442 29.83 8.15 -3.04
C GLY A 442 28.46 8.59 -2.49
N ARG A 443 27.56 9.11 -3.34
CA ARG A 443 26.20 9.48 -2.92
C ARG A 443 25.16 9.27 -4.01
N TRP A 444 23.89 9.11 -3.60
CA TRP A 444 22.75 9.17 -4.51
C TRP A 444 22.48 10.61 -4.92
N VAL A 445 22.27 10.82 -6.22
CA VAL A 445 21.85 12.11 -6.78
C VAL A 445 20.60 11.93 -7.62
N ILE A 446 19.75 12.95 -7.60
CA ILE A 446 18.61 13.05 -8.50
C ILE A 446 18.89 14.19 -9.49
N ARG A 447 18.86 13.87 -10.78
CA ARG A 447 19.08 14.83 -11.87
C ARG A 447 17.77 15.04 -12.63
N PRO A 448 17.25 16.28 -12.69
CA PRO A 448 16.13 16.58 -13.57
C PRO A 448 16.48 16.23 -15.01
N VAL A 449 15.58 15.54 -15.70
CA VAL A 449 15.77 15.20 -17.11
C VAL A 449 15.37 16.40 -17.96
N ARG A 450 16.37 17.15 -18.44
CA ARG A 450 16.19 18.34 -19.29
C ARG A 450 16.50 17.98 -20.73
N VAL A 451 15.52 18.16 -21.60
CA VAL A 451 15.59 17.80 -23.02
C VAL A 451 15.80 19.06 -23.86
N GLN A 452 16.81 19.01 -24.73
CA GLN A 452 17.07 20.05 -25.72
C GLN A 452 16.34 19.70 -27.04
N ALA A 453 15.25 20.41 -27.36
CA ALA A 453 14.48 20.17 -28.59
C ALA A 453 15.27 20.61 -29.86
N GLY A 454 15.88 21.80 -29.82
CA GLY A 454 16.76 22.33 -30.85
C GLY A 454 17.81 23.29 -30.29
N PRO A 455 18.79 23.75 -31.08
CA PRO A 455 19.92 24.57 -30.59
C PRO A 455 19.51 25.90 -29.97
N LYS A 456 18.33 26.44 -30.33
CA LYS A 456 17.81 27.74 -29.89
C LYS A 456 16.66 27.65 -28.87
N ASP A 457 16.18 26.45 -28.57
CA ASP A 457 15.04 26.27 -27.67
C ASP A 457 15.47 26.25 -26.21
N SER A 458 14.62 26.74 -25.31
CA SER A 458 14.84 26.53 -23.88
C SER A 458 14.69 25.04 -23.53
N PRO A 459 15.56 24.46 -22.69
CA PRO A 459 15.45 23.07 -22.26
C PRO A 459 14.11 22.79 -21.57
N GLN A 460 13.40 21.76 -22.03
CA GLN A 460 12.13 21.33 -21.45
C GLN A 460 12.34 20.22 -20.42
N THR A 461 11.59 20.24 -19.33
CA THR A 461 11.62 19.12 -18.37
C THR A 461 10.83 17.94 -18.93
N ALA A 462 11.48 16.79 -19.01
CA ALA A 462 10.81 15.53 -19.28
C ALA A 462 10.22 14.95 -17.99
N ARG A 463 8.94 14.58 -18.02
CA ARG A 463 8.23 13.94 -16.91
C ARG A 463 8.01 12.47 -17.24
N PRO A 464 8.64 11.51 -16.52
CA PRO A 464 8.48 10.09 -16.78
C PRO A 464 7.00 9.67 -16.84
N LEU A 465 6.64 8.84 -17.83
CA LEU A 465 5.30 8.30 -18.02
C LEU A 465 5.11 6.94 -17.36
N ILE A 466 6.19 6.16 -17.27
CA ILE A 466 6.22 4.84 -16.64
C ILE A 466 7.54 4.68 -15.86
N PRO A 467 7.56 3.85 -14.80
CA PRO A 467 8.76 3.64 -13.98
C PRO A 467 9.67 2.54 -14.57
N LYS A 468 10.00 2.64 -15.86
CA LYS A 468 10.91 1.72 -16.58
C LYS A 468 12.07 2.50 -17.21
N ILE A 469 13.29 1.96 -17.09
CA ILE A 469 14.49 2.48 -17.72
C ILE A 469 15.12 1.35 -18.53
N ALA A 470 15.47 1.61 -19.78
CA ALA A 470 16.13 0.64 -20.65
C ALA A 470 17.54 1.09 -21.02
N PHE A 471 18.37 0.12 -21.38
CA PHE A 471 19.76 0.33 -21.77
C PHE A 471 20.11 -0.58 -22.94
N ASP A 472 20.84 -0.04 -23.91
CA ASP A 472 21.48 -0.82 -24.97
C ASP A 472 22.94 -1.17 -24.66
N ARG A 473 23.53 -2.01 -25.49
CA ARG A 473 24.96 -2.39 -25.43
C ARG A 473 25.93 -1.22 -25.58
N HIS A 474 25.46 -0.08 -26.10
CA HIS A 474 26.25 1.16 -26.23
C HIS A 474 26.19 2.00 -24.95
N GLY A 475 25.42 1.59 -23.94
CA GLY A 475 25.23 2.34 -22.70
C GLY A 475 24.27 3.52 -22.86
N THR A 476 23.50 3.58 -23.94
CA THR A 476 22.46 4.60 -24.12
C THR A 476 21.35 4.37 -23.10
N ILE A 477 20.95 5.43 -22.41
CA ILE A 477 19.87 5.41 -21.42
C ILE A 477 18.56 5.79 -22.10
N TYR A 478 17.49 5.06 -21.84
CA TYR A 478 16.16 5.31 -22.41
C TYR A 478 15.07 5.35 -21.35
N LEU A 479 14.14 6.31 -21.48
CA LEU A 479 12.91 6.37 -20.70
C LEU A 479 11.76 6.95 -21.54
N LEU A 480 10.53 6.54 -21.24
CA LEU A 480 9.34 7.20 -21.79
C LEU A 480 8.92 8.36 -20.89
N ALA A 481 8.74 9.54 -21.48
CA ALA A 481 8.41 10.75 -20.75
C ALA A 481 7.52 11.70 -21.56
N SER A 482 6.74 12.54 -20.87
CA SER A 482 6.07 13.68 -21.45
C SER A 482 7.04 14.86 -21.55
N VAL A 483 7.23 15.40 -22.76
CA VAL A 483 8.05 16.57 -23.06
C VAL A 483 7.15 17.59 -23.74
N GLY A 484 6.94 18.76 -23.11
CA GLY A 484 6.00 19.76 -23.64
C GLY A 484 4.57 19.26 -23.80
N GLY A 485 4.14 18.32 -22.95
CA GLY A 485 2.82 17.66 -23.04
C GLY A 485 2.72 16.53 -24.06
N ARG A 486 3.81 16.19 -24.76
CA ARG A 486 3.83 15.13 -25.78
C ARG A 486 4.62 13.90 -25.30
N PRO A 487 4.03 12.68 -25.35
CA PRO A 487 4.78 11.46 -25.11
C PRO A 487 5.97 11.32 -26.05
N SER A 488 7.14 11.03 -25.51
CA SER A 488 8.40 10.91 -26.23
C SER A 488 9.26 9.78 -25.66
N LEU A 489 10.05 9.14 -26.52
CA LEU A 489 11.21 8.39 -26.07
C LEU A 489 12.34 9.38 -25.79
N VAL A 490 12.72 9.52 -24.53
CA VAL A 490 13.83 10.34 -24.10
C VAL A 490 15.06 9.47 -23.95
N TYR A 491 16.20 9.94 -24.46
CA TYR A 491 17.43 9.18 -24.46
C TYR A 491 18.68 10.02 -24.19
N SER A 492 19.72 9.38 -23.66
CA SER A 492 21.04 9.97 -23.43
C SER A 492 22.15 9.01 -23.83
N ARG A 493 23.12 9.50 -24.60
CA ARG A 493 24.29 8.74 -25.09
C ARG A 493 25.57 9.04 -24.31
N ASP A 494 25.54 9.98 -23.37
CA ASP A 494 26.71 10.52 -22.67
C ASP A 494 26.64 10.26 -21.17
N GLY A 495 26.03 9.13 -20.77
CA GLY A 495 25.91 8.72 -19.37
C GLY A 495 24.89 9.54 -18.57
N GLY A 496 23.90 10.16 -19.24
CA GLY A 496 22.83 10.92 -18.59
C GLY A 496 23.16 12.39 -18.36
N ASN A 497 24.11 12.96 -19.11
CA ASN A 497 24.49 14.37 -18.99
C ASN A 497 23.65 15.26 -19.91
N ALA A 498 23.42 14.84 -21.15
CA ALA A 498 22.51 15.47 -22.09
C ALA A 498 21.40 14.51 -22.54
N PHE A 499 20.18 15.03 -22.64
CA PHE A 499 19.02 14.28 -23.09
C PHE A 499 18.40 14.86 -24.35
N PHE A 500 17.97 13.94 -25.22
CA PHE A 500 17.24 14.22 -26.45
C PHE A 500 15.89 13.50 -26.41
N ALA A 501 14.94 13.96 -27.22
CA ALA A 501 13.63 13.34 -27.32
C ALA A 501 13.31 12.98 -28.77
N ALA A 502 12.76 11.77 -28.94
CA ALA A 502 12.07 11.33 -30.14
C ALA A 502 10.57 11.30 -29.84
N PRO A 503 9.79 12.30 -30.29
CA PRO A 503 8.34 12.34 -30.06
C PRO A 503 7.66 11.10 -30.62
N LEU A 504 6.75 10.51 -29.84
CA LEU A 504 5.92 9.41 -30.32
C LEU A 504 4.86 9.97 -31.28
N PRO A 505 4.51 9.27 -32.37
CA PRO A 505 3.41 9.67 -33.25
C PRO A 505 2.11 9.88 -32.46
N GLY A 506 1.39 10.97 -32.70
CA GLY A 506 0.18 11.30 -31.92
C GLY A 506 -0.98 10.32 -32.13
N ARG A 507 -1.86 10.23 -31.12
CA ARG A 507 -3.21 9.62 -31.21
C ARG A 507 -4.21 10.61 -30.61
N GLN A 508 -5.44 10.61 -31.10
CA GLN A 508 -6.50 11.49 -30.57
C GLN A 508 -7.00 11.06 -29.17
N ARG A 509 -6.72 9.82 -28.75
CA ARG A 509 -7.21 9.23 -27.50
C ARG A 509 -6.07 8.95 -26.53
N ASN A 510 -6.41 8.91 -25.24
CA ASN A 510 -5.49 8.52 -24.18
C ASN A 510 -4.89 7.15 -24.43
N SER A 511 -3.60 7.01 -24.16
CA SER A 511 -2.86 5.77 -24.34
C SER A 511 -2.01 5.47 -23.11
N SER A 512 -1.88 4.19 -22.78
CA SER A 512 -0.85 3.68 -21.87
C SER A 512 0.30 3.06 -22.67
N PHE A 513 1.44 2.86 -22.02
CA PHE A 513 2.67 2.43 -22.67
C PHE A 513 3.38 1.33 -21.89
N ASP A 514 4.15 0.52 -22.60
CA ASP A 514 5.20 -0.35 -22.05
C ASP A 514 6.51 -0.11 -22.81
N LEU A 515 7.63 -0.35 -22.14
CA LEU A 515 8.98 -0.17 -22.67
C LEU A 515 9.76 -1.46 -22.44
N GLU A 516 10.42 -1.95 -23.47
CA GLU A 516 11.33 -3.09 -23.36
C GLU A 516 12.46 -2.76 -22.38
N VAL A 517 12.65 -3.62 -21.39
CA VAL A 517 13.72 -3.53 -20.39
C VAL A 517 14.45 -4.85 -20.31
N PHE A 518 15.64 -4.84 -19.69
CA PHE A 518 16.38 -6.07 -19.45
C PHE A 518 15.64 -6.99 -18.47
N THR A 519 15.48 -8.25 -18.88
CA THR A 519 14.79 -9.29 -18.11
C THR A 519 15.63 -10.54 -17.89
N GLY A 520 16.91 -10.55 -18.29
CA GLY A 520 17.81 -11.70 -18.12
C GLY A 520 18.75 -11.92 -19.30
N HIS A 521 18.20 -12.24 -20.48
CA HIS A 521 18.99 -12.59 -21.67
C HIS A 521 18.56 -11.83 -22.95
N ASN A 522 17.82 -10.73 -22.80
CA ASN A 522 17.46 -9.79 -23.87
C ASN A 522 18.31 -8.51 -23.79
N GLU A 523 19.63 -8.66 -23.97
CA GLU A 523 20.46 -7.47 -24.13
C GLU A 523 20.10 -6.74 -25.43
N LEU A 524 19.92 -5.42 -25.35
CA LEU A 524 19.46 -4.64 -26.49
C LEU A 524 20.62 -4.19 -27.36
N ASP A 525 20.52 -4.45 -28.66
CA ASP A 525 21.52 -4.03 -29.66
C ASP A 525 21.41 -2.55 -30.01
N GLY A 526 20.29 -1.93 -29.67
CA GLY A 526 20.00 -0.53 -29.91
C GLY A 526 18.74 -0.11 -29.15
N PRO A 527 18.03 0.93 -29.63
CA PRO A 527 16.89 1.47 -28.91
C PRO A 527 15.80 0.43 -28.60
N PRO A 528 15.21 0.48 -27.38
CA PRO A 528 14.18 -0.46 -26.94
C PRO A 528 12.91 -0.38 -27.80
N ALA A 529 12.24 -1.51 -27.96
CA ALA A 529 10.87 -1.53 -28.47
C ALA A 529 9.90 -0.86 -27.47
N ILE A 530 8.87 -0.19 -28.01
CA ILE A 530 7.83 0.47 -27.23
C ILE A 530 6.49 -0.13 -27.65
N LEU A 531 5.63 -0.39 -26.66
CA LEU A 531 4.24 -0.75 -26.91
C LEU A 531 3.32 0.40 -26.51
N ARG A 532 2.30 0.65 -27.32
CA ARG A 532 1.24 1.61 -27.03
C ARG A 532 -0.10 0.91 -27.03
N TYR A 533 -0.87 1.16 -25.97
CA TYR A 533 -2.24 0.67 -25.80
C TYR A 533 -3.18 1.87 -25.85
N THR A 534 -3.92 2.03 -26.94
CA THR A 534 -4.87 3.15 -27.11
C THR A 534 -6.29 2.62 -26.93
N GLN A 535 -6.98 3.07 -25.88
CA GLN A 535 -8.34 2.60 -25.60
C GLN A 535 -9.32 3.07 -26.69
N THR A 536 -9.94 2.11 -27.38
CA THR A 536 -10.88 2.32 -28.48
C THR A 536 -12.34 2.08 -28.05
N ALA A 537 -12.58 1.25 -27.04
CA ALA A 537 -13.91 1.07 -26.46
C ALA A 537 -13.85 0.67 -24.98
N ALA A 538 -14.97 0.86 -24.30
CA ALA A 538 -15.18 0.43 -22.92
C ALA A 538 -16.51 -0.33 -22.85
N ASP A 539 -16.52 -1.49 -22.18
CA ASP A 539 -17.75 -2.19 -21.91
C ASP A 539 -18.50 -1.53 -20.72
N PRO A 540 -19.77 -1.14 -20.89
CA PRO A 540 -20.53 -0.48 -19.82
C PRO A 540 -20.99 -1.46 -18.72
N LYS A 541 -21.05 -2.77 -19.01
CA LYS A 541 -21.51 -3.80 -18.06
C LYS A 541 -20.34 -4.55 -17.40
N ARG A 542 -19.15 -4.50 -18.00
CA ARG A 542 -17.96 -5.22 -17.52
C ARG A 542 -16.78 -4.25 -17.36
N ILE A 543 -16.58 -3.74 -16.14
CA ILE A 543 -15.62 -2.67 -15.85
C ILE A 543 -14.17 -2.97 -16.29
N TRP A 544 -13.75 -4.24 -16.24
CA TRP A 544 -12.40 -4.67 -16.61
C TRP A 544 -12.22 -5.00 -18.08
N ARG A 545 -13.32 -4.98 -18.86
CA ARG A 545 -13.27 -5.16 -20.31
C ARG A 545 -13.12 -3.79 -20.98
N ARG A 546 -11.89 -3.49 -21.37
CA ARG A 546 -11.54 -2.32 -22.19
C ARG A 546 -10.90 -2.81 -23.47
N ILE A 547 -11.31 -2.28 -24.61
CA ILE A 547 -10.77 -2.66 -25.91
C ILE A 547 -9.75 -1.61 -26.32
N ASN A 548 -8.57 -2.07 -26.72
CA ASN A 548 -7.44 -1.23 -27.06
C ASN A 548 -6.87 -1.64 -28.42
N ASP A 549 -6.47 -0.65 -29.21
CA ASP A 549 -5.45 -0.85 -30.23
C ASP A 549 -4.11 -1.06 -29.52
N LEU A 550 -3.42 -2.15 -29.84
CA LEU A 550 -2.04 -2.40 -29.46
C LEU A 550 -1.13 -2.14 -30.67
N GLU A 551 -0.17 -1.25 -30.49
CA GLU A 551 0.82 -0.91 -31.50
C GLU A 551 2.24 -1.13 -31.00
N LEU A 552 3.10 -1.61 -31.89
CA LEU A 552 4.54 -1.65 -31.72
C LEU A 552 5.15 -0.39 -32.35
N LEU A 553 5.95 0.34 -31.57
CA LEU A 553 6.68 1.52 -31.99
C LEU A 553 8.17 1.23 -31.89
N LEU A 554 8.88 1.41 -33.01
CA LEU A 554 10.30 1.11 -33.13
C LEU A 554 11.07 2.40 -33.38
N PRO A 555 12.03 2.75 -32.49
CA PRO A 555 12.94 3.84 -32.77
C PRO A 555 13.93 3.44 -33.88
N VAL A 556 14.25 4.39 -34.75
CA VAL A 556 15.19 4.25 -35.86
C VAL A 556 16.13 5.45 -35.90
N GLU A 557 17.39 5.23 -36.23
CA GLU A 557 18.34 6.33 -36.42
C GLU A 557 18.04 7.06 -37.74
N ARG A 558 17.92 8.39 -37.68
CA ARG A 558 17.80 9.27 -38.85
C ARG A 558 18.64 10.52 -38.62
N GLN A 559 19.63 10.74 -39.48
CA GLN A 559 20.50 11.94 -39.42
C GLN A 559 21.14 12.15 -38.03
N GLY A 560 21.58 11.07 -37.37
CA GLY A 560 22.22 11.11 -36.04
C GLY A 560 21.28 11.36 -34.86
N ARG A 561 19.96 11.36 -35.07
CA ARG A 561 18.93 11.42 -34.01
C ARG A 561 17.97 10.25 -34.12
N LEU A 562 17.33 9.90 -33.01
CA LEU A 562 16.26 8.92 -33.03
C LEU A 562 14.97 9.54 -33.56
N ALA A 563 14.33 8.83 -34.47
CA ALA A 563 12.95 9.05 -34.88
C ALA A 563 12.14 7.79 -34.59
N ILE A 564 10.83 7.93 -34.48
CA ILE A 564 9.94 6.77 -34.31
C ILE A 564 9.37 6.40 -35.69
N ALA A 565 9.55 5.14 -36.09
CA ALA A 565 8.97 4.63 -37.32
C ALA A 565 7.44 4.64 -37.28
N SER A 566 6.79 4.38 -38.43
CA SER A 566 5.34 4.25 -38.46
C SER A 566 4.89 3.12 -37.51
N PRO A 567 3.88 3.33 -36.66
CA PRO A 567 3.41 2.31 -35.73
C PRO A 567 2.96 1.04 -36.46
N VAL A 568 3.34 -0.11 -35.95
CA VAL A 568 2.90 -1.42 -36.46
C VAL A 568 1.70 -1.86 -35.63
N MET A 569 0.55 -2.04 -36.26
CA MET A 569 -0.65 -2.54 -35.60
C MET A 569 -0.46 -4.02 -35.24
N VAL A 570 -0.51 -4.34 -33.94
CA VAL A 570 -0.38 -5.71 -33.43
C VAL A 570 -1.75 -6.34 -33.21
N SER A 571 -2.67 -5.62 -32.55
CA SER A 571 -4.03 -6.08 -32.31
C SER A 571 -4.99 -4.90 -32.18
N ARG A 572 -6.25 -5.10 -32.54
CA ARG A 572 -7.37 -4.17 -32.29
C ARG A 572 -8.31 -4.63 -31.17
N GLN A 573 -8.00 -5.79 -30.58
CA GLN A 573 -8.82 -6.43 -29.55
C GLN A 573 -8.06 -6.54 -28.23
N CYS A 574 -6.94 -5.83 -28.05
CA CYS A 574 -6.15 -5.95 -26.83
C CYS A 574 -6.98 -5.49 -25.61
N ILE A 575 -6.95 -6.26 -24.53
CA ILE A 575 -7.71 -5.93 -23.31
C ILE A 575 -7.10 -4.75 -22.53
N GLY A 576 -5.89 -4.33 -22.91
CA GLY A 576 -5.13 -3.26 -22.26
C GLY A 576 -3.95 -3.81 -21.46
N PHE A 577 -3.38 -2.96 -20.61
CA PHE A 577 -2.17 -3.27 -19.85
C PHE A 577 -2.34 -2.85 -18.39
N SER A 578 -2.38 -3.85 -17.50
CA SER A 578 -2.47 -3.65 -16.05
C SER A 578 -1.08 -3.61 -15.44
N ALA A 579 -0.55 -2.39 -15.25
CA ALA A 579 0.82 -2.19 -14.79
C ALA A 579 0.95 -1.74 -13.32
N HIS A 580 -0.13 -1.58 -12.55
CA HIS A 580 -0.02 -1.07 -11.18
C HIS A 580 0.73 -2.05 -10.26
N SER A 581 0.55 -3.36 -10.44
CA SER A 581 1.25 -4.43 -9.70
C SER A 581 1.87 -5.43 -10.67
N GLY A 582 3.03 -5.98 -10.32
CA GLY A 582 3.86 -6.79 -11.22
C GLY A 582 4.59 -5.95 -12.28
N ALA A 583 3.83 -5.11 -13.01
CA ALA A 583 4.23 -4.44 -14.25
C ALA A 583 4.91 -5.41 -15.23
N PRO A 584 4.14 -6.36 -15.77
CA PRO A 584 4.70 -7.42 -16.59
C PRO A 584 5.47 -6.86 -17.78
N ASN A 585 6.43 -7.64 -18.27
CA ASN A 585 7.20 -7.29 -19.46
C ASN A 585 6.47 -7.85 -20.67
N SER A 586 5.97 -6.99 -21.54
CA SER A 586 5.12 -7.41 -22.67
C SER A 586 5.89 -7.54 -23.98
N VAL A 587 7.20 -7.26 -23.96
CA VAL A 587 8.08 -7.27 -25.13
C VAL A 587 9.52 -7.65 -24.76
N VAL A 588 10.15 -8.45 -25.60
CA VAL A 588 11.60 -8.74 -25.59
C VAL A 588 12.12 -8.85 -27.02
N SER A 589 13.41 -8.61 -27.22
CA SER A 589 14.07 -8.69 -28.52
C SER A 589 15.43 -9.36 -28.43
N ARG A 590 15.87 -9.92 -29.56
CA ARG A 590 17.21 -10.47 -29.78
C ARG A 590 17.57 -10.36 -31.25
N GLY A 591 18.63 -9.62 -31.55
CA GLY A 591 18.98 -9.24 -32.92
C GLY A 591 17.84 -8.48 -33.60
N ASP A 592 17.52 -8.86 -34.84
CA ASP A 592 16.47 -8.22 -35.63
C ASP A 592 15.03 -8.58 -35.22
N LYS A 593 14.85 -9.51 -34.28
CA LYS A 593 13.54 -10.02 -33.90
C LYS A 593 13.04 -9.38 -32.61
N VAL A 594 11.79 -8.93 -32.63
CA VAL A 594 11.05 -8.37 -31.50
C VAL A 594 9.84 -9.25 -31.25
N HIS A 595 9.69 -9.76 -30.04
CA HIS A 595 8.60 -10.63 -29.63
C HIS A 595 7.64 -9.86 -28.72
N ILE A 596 6.38 -9.81 -29.11
CA ILE A 596 5.32 -9.08 -28.42
C ILE A 596 4.32 -10.09 -27.87
N VAL A 597 3.99 -9.98 -26.59
CA VAL A 597 2.92 -10.77 -25.95
C VAL A 597 1.79 -9.85 -25.51
N TRP A 598 0.54 -10.28 -25.70
CA TRP A 598 -0.63 -9.52 -25.28
C TRP A 598 -1.82 -10.44 -25.02
N ALA A 599 -2.86 -9.90 -24.39
CA ALA A 599 -4.12 -10.59 -24.19
C ALA A 599 -5.27 -9.84 -24.87
N GLU A 600 -6.25 -10.56 -25.38
CA GLU A 600 -7.37 -9.98 -26.13
C GLU A 600 -8.70 -10.08 -25.39
N ALA A 601 -9.49 -9.02 -25.46
CA ALA A 601 -10.89 -9.04 -25.06
C ALA A 601 -11.65 -10.02 -25.97
N THR A 602 -12.56 -10.77 -25.37
CA THR A 602 -13.45 -11.70 -26.10
C THR A 602 -14.85 -11.13 -26.18
N ASP A 603 -15.67 -11.71 -27.05
CA ASP A 603 -17.11 -11.46 -27.05
C ASP A 603 -17.68 -11.86 -25.68
N PRO A 604 -18.40 -10.94 -25.00
CA PRO A 604 -18.98 -11.22 -23.70
C PRO A 604 -20.00 -12.37 -23.70
N ASP A 605 -20.63 -12.65 -24.84
CA ASP A 605 -21.70 -13.65 -24.98
C ASP A 605 -21.15 -15.04 -25.34
N ILE A 606 -19.85 -15.14 -25.64
CA ILE A 606 -19.16 -16.40 -25.88
C ILE A 606 -18.47 -16.86 -24.59
N GLN A 607 -18.81 -18.06 -24.14
CA GLN A 607 -18.12 -18.69 -23.03
C GLN A 607 -16.72 -19.13 -23.47
N VAL A 608 -15.71 -18.54 -22.83
CA VAL A 608 -14.29 -18.87 -23.06
C VAL A 608 -13.63 -19.20 -21.72
N PRO A 609 -12.57 -20.03 -21.70
CA PRO A 609 -11.91 -20.45 -20.46
C PRO A 609 -11.21 -19.30 -19.72
N GLY A 610 -10.92 -18.19 -20.41
CA GLY A 610 -10.25 -17.01 -19.89
C GLY A 610 -9.93 -16.02 -21.00
N VAL A 611 -9.18 -14.98 -20.69
CA VAL A 611 -8.62 -14.04 -21.66
C VAL A 611 -7.56 -14.77 -22.49
N PRO A 612 -7.72 -14.92 -23.82
CA PRO A 612 -6.73 -15.54 -24.68
C PRO A 612 -5.45 -14.69 -24.72
N THR A 613 -4.31 -15.35 -24.57
CA THR A 613 -2.97 -14.76 -24.62
C THR A 613 -2.29 -15.13 -25.93
N PHE A 614 -1.82 -14.11 -26.64
CA PHE A 614 -1.16 -14.25 -27.93
C PHE A 614 0.27 -13.74 -27.89
N VAL A 615 1.09 -14.26 -28.79
CA VAL A 615 2.45 -13.81 -29.04
C VAL A 615 2.72 -13.72 -30.54
N ALA A 616 3.50 -12.74 -30.96
CA ALA A 616 3.95 -12.59 -32.35
C ALA A 616 5.39 -12.09 -32.40
N THR A 617 6.08 -12.42 -33.49
CA THR A 617 7.41 -11.88 -33.81
C THR A 617 7.28 -10.81 -34.89
N TYR A 618 7.84 -9.64 -34.63
CA TYR A 618 8.17 -8.67 -35.65
C TYR A 618 9.64 -8.81 -36.05
N ASP A 619 9.90 -8.95 -37.35
CA ASP A 619 11.24 -9.01 -37.90
C ASP A 619 11.60 -7.64 -38.51
N ARG A 620 12.65 -7.01 -37.97
CA ARG A 620 13.14 -5.69 -38.40
C ARG A 620 13.77 -5.73 -39.79
N ALA A 621 14.40 -6.82 -40.18
CA ALA A 621 15.05 -6.96 -41.49
C ALA A 621 14.01 -7.06 -42.61
N THR A 622 12.88 -7.73 -42.36
CA THR A 622 11.81 -7.88 -43.36
C THR A 622 10.65 -6.89 -43.19
N ALA A 623 10.63 -6.17 -42.08
CA ALA A 623 9.53 -5.30 -41.65
C ALA A 623 8.16 -6.00 -41.60
N LYS A 624 8.15 -7.27 -41.19
CA LYS A 624 6.93 -8.11 -41.13
C LYS A 624 6.61 -8.54 -39.71
N LEU A 625 5.34 -8.36 -39.33
CA LEU A 625 4.75 -8.99 -38.15
C LEU A 625 4.21 -10.38 -38.51
N SER A 626 4.56 -11.39 -37.74
CA SER A 626 4.03 -12.74 -37.91
C SER A 626 2.54 -12.83 -37.58
N LYS A 627 1.90 -13.93 -38.00
CA LYS A 627 0.59 -14.29 -37.45
C LYS A 627 0.70 -14.50 -35.92
N PRO A 628 -0.28 -14.07 -35.12
CA PRO A 628 -0.31 -14.35 -33.68
C PRO A 628 -0.43 -15.84 -33.40
N ALA A 629 0.33 -16.33 -32.42
CA ALA A 629 0.20 -17.68 -31.85
C ALA A 629 -0.54 -17.60 -30.51
N LEU A 630 -1.57 -18.43 -30.32
CA LEU A 630 -2.26 -18.58 -29.04
C LEU A 630 -1.43 -19.45 -28.09
N VAL A 631 -1.09 -18.93 -26.91
CA VAL A 631 -0.18 -19.58 -25.96
C VAL A 631 -0.78 -19.81 -24.57
N GLY A 632 -2.04 -19.45 -24.37
CA GLY A 632 -2.75 -19.75 -23.13
C GLY A 632 -4.05 -18.97 -22.97
N HIS A 633 -4.80 -19.30 -21.93
CA HIS A 633 -5.97 -18.54 -21.49
C HIS A 633 -5.85 -18.23 -20.02
N GLY A 634 -5.89 -16.95 -19.67
CA GLY A 634 -5.87 -16.48 -18.30
C GLY A 634 -7.28 -16.28 -17.74
N PRO A 635 -7.76 -17.01 -16.72
CA PRO A 635 -9.09 -16.76 -16.15
C PRO A 635 -9.08 -15.63 -15.11
N PRO A 636 -10.21 -14.92 -14.90
CA PRO A 636 -11.49 -15.05 -15.60
C PRO A 636 -11.47 -14.32 -16.96
N PRO A 637 -12.43 -14.58 -17.88
CA PRO A 637 -12.48 -13.89 -19.15
C PRO A 637 -12.75 -12.39 -18.99
N ASN A 638 -12.27 -11.61 -19.96
CA ASN A 638 -12.45 -10.16 -20.03
C ASN A 638 -12.01 -9.39 -18.77
N ASP A 639 -10.89 -9.79 -18.17
CA ASP A 639 -10.25 -9.11 -17.05
C ASP A 639 -8.85 -8.57 -17.44
N VAL A 640 -8.66 -7.25 -17.39
CA VAL A 640 -7.39 -6.58 -17.74
C VAL A 640 -6.21 -6.99 -16.84
N HIS A 641 -6.48 -7.50 -15.64
CA HIS A 641 -5.45 -8.03 -14.75
C HIS A 641 -4.75 -9.26 -15.33
N ASN A 642 -5.31 -9.88 -16.37
CA ASN A 642 -4.73 -11.02 -17.07
C ASN A 642 -3.70 -10.60 -18.12
N SER A 643 -3.02 -9.48 -17.87
CA SER A 643 -1.89 -8.99 -18.68
C SER A 643 -0.75 -10.02 -18.62
N PRO A 644 -0.29 -10.55 -19.76
CA PRO A 644 0.75 -11.59 -19.82
C PRO A 644 2.15 -10.98 -19.68
N SER A 645 3.14 -11.83 -19.43
CA SER A 645 4.56 -11.45 -19.43
C SER A 645 5.39 -12.40 -20.28
N ILE A 646 6.44 -11.87 -20.91
CA ILE A 646 7.43 -12.62 -21.70
C ILE A 646 8.85 -12.34 -21.19
N THR A 647 9.71 -13.35 -21.26
CA THR A 647 11.18 -13.24 -21.14
C THR A 647 11.86 -14.21 -22.11
N ILE A 648 13.19 -14.16 -22.20
CA ILE A 648 14.01 -15.01 -23.08
C ILE A 648 15.16 -15.64 -22.27
N ASP A 649 15.47 -16.91 -22.53
CA ASP A 649 16.62 -17.60 -21.91
C ASP A 649 17.93 -17.38 -22.69
N SER A 650 19.06 -17.84 -22.17
CA SER A 650 20.37 -17.68 -22.80
C SER A 650 20.42 -18.32 -24.19
N LYS A 651 19.70 -19.43 -24.38
CA LYS A 651 19.60 -20.19 -25.64
C LYS A 651 18.66 -19.54 -26.65
N GLY A 652 17.86 -18.56 -26.22
CA GLY A 652 16.96 -17.78 -27.05
C GLY A 652 15.52 -18.26 -27.02
N PHE A 653 15.17 -19.27 -26.24
CA PHE A 653 13.78 -19.69 -26.12
C PHE A 653 12.95 -18.62 -25.42
N LEU A 654 11.74 -18.43 -25.94
CA LEU A 654 10.78 -17.48 -25.42
C LEU A 654 9.96 -18.16 -24.34
N HIS A 655 9.77 -17.47 -23.23
CA HIS A 655 9.01 -17.94 -22.08
C HIS A 655 7.85 -16.99 -21.83
N VAL A 656 6.62 -17.48 -21.97
CA VAL A 656 5.41 -16.69 -21.76
C VAL A 656 4.65 -17.22 -20.56
N VAL A 657 4.20 -16.29 -19.71
CA VAL A 657 3.26 -16.55 -18.62
C VAL A 657 2.01 -15.71 -18.88
N ALA A 658 0.87 -16.37 -19.04
CA ALA A 658 -0.42 -15.70 -19.16
C ALA A 658 -0.90 -15.21 -17.79
N GLY A 659 -1.36 -13.96 -17.71
CA GLY A 659 -1.88 -13.39 -16.48
C GLY A 659 -3.21 -14.00 -16.07
N THR A 660 -3.52 -14.00 -14.78
CA THR A 660 -4.81 -14.45 -14.23
C THR A 660 -5.23 -13.54 -13.09
N HIS A 661 -6.51 -13.61 -12.71
CA HIS A 661 -7.05 -12.95 -11.54
C HIS A 661 -7.66 -13.98 -10.59
N GLY A 662 -6.81 -14.63 -9.80
CA GLY A 662 -7.22 -15.60 -8.77
C GLY A 662 -7.18 -17.07 -9.21
N ARG A 663 -6.36 -17.41 -10.22
CA ARG A 663 -6.14 -18.78 -10.70
C ARG A 663 -4.66 -19.02 -11.00
N PRO A 664 -4.17 -20.26 -11.17
CA PRO A 664 -2.77 -20.49 -11.51
C PRO A 664 -2.44 -19.93 -12.89
N PHE A 665 -1.27 -19.32 -13.04
CA PHE A 665 -0.84 -18.80 -14.33
C PHE A 665 -0.54 -19.95 -15.31
N PRO A 666 -1.06 -19.91 -16.55
CA PRO A 666 -0.58 -20.74 -17.64
C PRO A 666 0.80 -20.29 -18.12
N TYR A 667 1.69 -21.25 -18.39
CA TYR A 667 3.04 -21.04 -18.90
C TYR A 667 3.26 -21.83 -20.19
N ALA A 668 3.91 -21.20 -21.18
CA ALA A 668 4.33 -21.84 -22.43
C ALA A 668 5.76 -21.42 -22.82
N LYS A 669 6.48 -22.35 -23.45
CA LYS A 669 7.83 -22.15 -24.02
C LYS A 669 7.76 -22.26 -25.55
N SER A 670 8.50 -21.42 -26.27
CA SER A 670 8.66 -21.61 -27.72
C SER A 670 9.37 -22.93 -28.03
N LEU A 671 9.03 -23.56 -29.15
CA LEU A 671 9.71 -24.79 -29.60
C LEU A 671 11.04 -24.50 -30.31
N ASP A 672 11.20 -23.29 -30.83
CA ASP A 672 12.43 -22.80 -31.44
C ASP A 672 12.95 -21.54 -30.73
N PRO A 673 14.28 -21.35 -30.68
CA PRO A 673 14.86 -20.13 -30.13
C PRO A 673 14.59 -18.93 -31.05
N ASN A 674 14.33 -17.78 -30.43
CA ASN A 674 14.15 -16.48 -31.09
C ASN A 674 13.05 -16.52 -32.18
N ASP A 675 11.99 -17.31 -31.99
CA ASP A 675 10.91 -17.46 -32.96
C ASP A 675 9.58 -17.87 -32.30
N ALA A 676 8.57 -17.02 -32.40
CA ALA A 676 7.21 -17.31 -31.94
C ALA A 676 6.36 -18.12 -32.95
N THR A 677 6.84 -18.34 -34.17
CA THR A 677 6.04 -18.88 -35.29
C THR A 677 6.14 -20.39 -35.47
N ARG A 678 7.15 -21.03 -34.87
CA ARG A 678 7.43 -22.47 -35.05
C ARG A 678 6.75 -23.39 -34.03
N GLY A 679 5.84 -22.82 -33.24
CA GLY A 679 5.03 -23.54 -32.28
C GLY A 679 5.49 -23.34 -30.84
N TRP A 680 4.64 -23.79 -29.92
CA TRP A 680 4.77 -23.62 -28.49
C TRP A 680 4.44 -24.92 -27.79
N THR A 681 5.00 -25.14 -26.61
CA THR A 681 4.54 -26.22 -25.73
C THR A 681 3.08 -26.02 -25.36
N ALA A 682 2.36 -27.10 -25.08
CA ALA A 682 1.05 -27.00 -24.44
C ALA A 682 1.15 -26.17 -23.14
N PRO A 683 0.20 -25.27 -22.84
CA PRO A 683 0.28 -24.45 -21.64
C PRO A 683 0.22 -25.30 -20.38
N ALA A 684 1.25 -25.21 -19.54
CA ALA A 684 1.31 -25.87 -18.24
C ALA A 684 1.02 -24.87 -17.13
N LEU A 685 0.30 -25.28 -16.08
CA LEU A 685 0.07 -24.40 -14.93
C LEU A 685 1.34 -24.25 -14.09
N THR A 686 1.56 -23.06 -13.54
CA THR A 686 2.64 -22.78 -12.57
C THR A 686 2.48 -23.56 -11.25
N GLY A 687 1.29 -24.07 -10.95
CA GLY A 687 1.03 -24.94 -9.81
C GLY A 687 -0.46 -25.27 -9.68
N GLU A 688 -0.79 -26.23 -8.83
CA GLU A 688 -2.17 -26.65 -8.59
C GLU A 688 -2.86 -25.75 -7.54
N GLY A 689 -4.11 -25.37 -7.78
CA GLY A 689 -4.94 -24.66 -6.80
C GLY A 689 -4.46 -23.26 -6.38
N LEU A 690 -3.42 -22.72 -7.00
CA LEU A 690 -2.86 -21.42 -6.66
C LEU A 690 -3.77 -20.27 -7.11
N GLU A 691 -4.14 -19.38 -6.19
CA GLU A 691 -4.90 -18.17 -6.50
C GLU A 691 -3.96 -16.98 -6.80
N GLN A 692 -3.36 -16.96 -7.99
CA GLN A 692 -2.31 -16.00 -8.37
C GLN A 692 -2.88 -14.75 -9.08
N THR A 693 -2.20 -13.60 -8.96
CA THR A 693 -2.48 -12.36 -9.71
C THR A 693 -1.24 -11.48 -9.78
N TYR A 694 -1.11 -10.71 -10.87
CA TYR A 694 -0.02 -9.75 -11.14
C TYR A 694 1.36 -10.40 -11.32
N ILE A 695 1.88 -10.42 -12.54
CA ILE A 695 3.14 -11.08 -12.87
C ILE A 695 4.31 -10.10 -12.81
N GLY A 696 5.36 -10.45 -12.05
CA GLY A 696 6.74 -10.04 -12.30
C GLY A 696 7.56 -11.25 -12.75
N LEU A 697 8.17 -11.18 -13.94
CA LEU A 697 8.91 -12.29 -14.55
C LEU A 697 10.28 -11.83 -15.05
N VAL A 698 11.32 -12.55 -14.65
CA VAL A 698 12.70 -12.42 -15.14
C VAL A 698 13.33 -13.82 -15.32
N CYS A 699 14.37 -13.91 -16.14
CA CYS A 699 15.18 -15.10 -16.36
C CYS A 699 16.58 -14.91 -15.74
N GLY A 700 16.98 -15.84 -14.88
CA GLY A 700 18.28 -15.84 -14.21
C GLY A 700 19.43 -16.22 -15.13
N ALA A 701 20.66 -15.99 -14.69
CA ALA A 701 21.87 -16.32 -15.45
C ALA A 701 22.03 -17.84 -15.70
N ASP A 702 21.36 -18.67 -14.90
CA ASP A 702 21.28 -20.13 -14.99
C ASP A 702 20.06 -20.63 -15.79
N ASP A 703 19.40 -19.74 -16.53
CA ASP A 703 18.13 -19.97 -17.25
C ASP A 703 16.95 -20.36 -16.35
N SER A 704 17.06 -20.17 -15.03
CA SER A 704 15.93 -20.30 -14.11
C SER A 704 14.95 -19.15 -14.31
N LEU A 705 13.66 -19.44 -14.46
CA LEU A 705 12.62 -18.41 -14.45
C LEU A 705 12.27 -18.05 -13.01
N HIS A 706 12.19 -16.76 -12.73
CA HIS A 706 11.77 -16.22 -11.44
C HIS A 706 10.47 -15.45 -11.59
N LEU A 707 9.46 -15.87 -10.82
CA LEU A 707 8.17 -15.23 -10.73
C LEU A 707 7.99 -14.58 -9.37
N ALA A 708 7.48 -13.35 -9.36
CA ALA A 708 6.88 -12.72 -8.19
C ALA A 708 5.42 -12.37 -8.49
N PHE A 709 4.53 -12.58 -7.51
CA PHE A 709 3.09 -12.36 -7.68
C PHE A 709 2.36 -12.21 -6.36
N ARG A 710 1.12 -11.72 -6.44
CA ARG A 710 0.14 -11.79 -5.35
C ARG A 710 -0.44 -13.20 -5.28
N LEU A 711 -0.42 -13.81 -4.10
CA LEU A 711 -1.02 -15.13 -3.84
C LEU A 711 -2.06 -15.04 -2.72
N TRP A 712 -3.31 -15.40 -3.01
CA TRP A 712 -4.34 -15.47 -1.98
C TRP A 712 -4.19 -16.70 -1.08
N LYS A 713 -4.53 -16.50 0.19
CA LYS A 713 -4.69 -17.53 1.22
C LYS A 713 -6.08 -17.38 1.82
N ARG A 714 -6.73 -18.50 2.16
CA ARG A 714 -8.07 -18.56 2.75
C ARG A 714 -8.09 -19.56 3.89
N GLY A 715 -8.79 -19.23 4.98
CA GLY A 715 -9.01 -20.15 6.08
C GLY A 715 -7.73 -20.60 6.80
N GLN A 716 -6.68 -19.76 6.80
CA GLN A 716 -5.35 -20.10 7.30
C GLN A 716 -4.80 -19.01 8.21
N PRO A 717 -3.91 -19.34 9.17
CA PRO A 717 -3.18 -18.33 9.92
C PRO A 717 -2.43 -17.34 9.00
N PRO A 718 -2.32 -16.05 9.39
CA PRO A 718 -2.77 -15.49 10.67
C PRO A 718 -4.27 -15.12 10.72
N PHE A 719 -5.05 -15.36 9.66
CA PHE A 719 -6.46 -14.95 9.56
C PHE A 719 -7.39 -16.16 9.25
N PRO A 720 -7.59 -17.09 10.22
CA PRO A 720 -8.34 -18.33 9.97
C PRO A 720 -9.81 -18.11 9.63
N ALA A 721 -10.43 -17.02 10.07
CA ALA A 721 -11.82 -16.67 9.76
C ALA A 721 -12.01 -15.96 8.40
N SER A 722 -10.92 -15.69 7.67
CA SER A 722 -10.92 -14.79 6.52
C SER A 722 -9.95 -15.27 5.43
N HIS A 723 -9.63 -14.36 4.51
CA HIS A 723 -8.69 -14.48 3.42
C HIS A 723 -7.74 -13.30 3.42
N PHE A 724 -6.57 -13.46 2.79
CA PHE A 724 -5.56 -12.42 2.71
C PHE A 724 -4.63 -12.67 1.53
N ALA A 725 -4.12 -11.59 0.93
CA ALA A 725 -3.16 -11.65 -0.15
C ALA A 725 -1.73 -11.57 0.38
N THR A 726 -0.86 -12.45 -0.10
CA THR A 726 0.58 -12.48 0.22
C THR A 726 1.42 -12.08 -1.00
N LEU A 727 2.63 -11.57 -0.77
CA LEU A 727 3.64 -11.45 -1.83
C LEU A 727 4.46 -12.74 -1.85
N ALA A 728 4.40 -13.47 -2.96
CA ALA A 728 5.06 -14.75 -3.13
C ALA A 728 6.06 -14.71 -4.28
N TRP A 729 7.04 -15.60 -4.19
CA TRP A 729 8.02 -15.87 -5.24
C TRP A 729 8.01 -17.36 -5.60
N GLN A 730 8.28 -17.66 -6.86
CA GLN A 730 8.34 -19.02 -7.37
C GLN A 730 9.45 -19.14 -8.41
N ARG A 731 10.14 -20.28 -8.43
CA ARG A 731 11.20 -20.57 -9.40
C ARG A 731 10.83 -21.74 -10.29
N LYS A 732 11.22 -21.65 -11.55
CA LYS A 732 11.30 -22.78 -12.46
C LYS A 732 12.74 -22.94 -12.90
N PRO A 733 13.49 -23.91 -12.35
CA PRO A 733 14.83 -24.18 -12.86
C PRO A 733 14.78 -24.60 -14.34
N ALA A 734 15.88 -24.34 -15.06
CA ALA A 734 16.03 -24.77 -16.44
C ALA A 734 15.68 -26.26 -16.58
N ASP A 735 14.84 -26.59 -17.55
CA ASP A 735 14.42 -27.96 -17.88
C ASP A 735 13.79 -28.78 -16.73
N ARG A 736 13.40 -28.13 -15.62
CA ARG A 736 12.66 -28.74 -14.50
C ARG A 736 11.27 -28.14 -14.32
N PRO A 737 10.34 -28.84 -13.64
CA PRO A 737 9.04 -28.28 -13.28
C PRO A 737 9.15 -27.02 -12.39
N TRP A 738 8.03 -26.30 -12.25
CA TRP A 738 7.91 -25.23 -11.27
C TRP A 738 8.05 -25.79 -9.84
N GLU A 739 8.84 -25.12 -9.01
CA GLU A 739 8.89 -25.38 -7.57
C GLU A 739 7.64 -24.82 -6.88
N PRO A 740 7.22 -25.33 -5.70
CA PRO A 740 6.14 -24.70 -4.93
C PRO A 740 6.44 -23.23 -4.60
N PRO A 741 5.41 -22.35 -4.56
CA PRO A 741 5.62 -20.94 -4.23
C PRO A 741 6.10 -20.76 -2.78
N ARG A 742 7.09 -19.89 -2.59
CA ARG A 742 7.56 -19.43 -1.29
C ARG A 742 6.95 -18.07 -0.99
N VAL A 743 6.26 -17.95 0.14
CA VAL A 743 5.75 -16.66 0.61
C VAL A 743 6.92 -15.82 1.10
N LEU A 744 7.01 -14.57 0.64
CA LEU A 744 8.02 -13.61 1.08
C LEU A 744 7.46 -12.60 2.07
N VAL A 745 6.23 -12.11 1.85
CA VAL A 745 5.59 -11.13 2.73
C VAL A 745 4.15 -11.52 3.03
N VAL A 746 3.79 -11.53 4.32
CA VAL A 746 2.42 -11.69 4.83
C VAL A 746 1.91 -10.34 5.33
N PRO A 747 0.67 -9.94 4.97
CA PRO A 747 0.13 -8.63 5.32
C PRO A 747 -0.27 -8.55 6.81
N PRO A 748 -0.35 -7.32 7.38
CA PRO A 748 -0.76 -7.11 8.76
C PRO A 748 -2.28 -7.25 9.00
N LEU A 749 -3.08 -7.17 7.93
CA LEU A 749 -4.55 -7.20 7.96
C LEU A 749 -5.08 -8.20 6.94
N SER A 750 -6.27 -8.74 7.22
CA SER A 750 -7.01 -9.63 6.33
C SER A 750 -7.71 -8.86 5.20
N GLU A 751 -8.56 -9.56 4.45
CA GLU A 751 -9.34 -9.07 3.31
C GLU A 751 -8.45 -8.61 2.15
N TYR A 752 -9.00 -7.73 1.32
CA TYR A 752 -8.35 -7.28 0.10
C TYR A 752 -7.13 -6.40 0.37
N SER A 753 -6.01 -6.81 -0.21
CA SER A 753 -4.78 -6.07 -0.22
C SER A 753 -4.03 -6.28 -1.54
N VAL A 754 -3.10 -5.37 -1.81
CA VAL A 754 -2.27 -5.36 -3.01
C VAL A 754 -0.84 -5.08 -2.60
N TYR A 755 0.09 -5.79 -3.24
CA TYR A 755 1.50 -5.41 -3.26
C TYR A 755 1.81 -4.76 -4.61
N TYR A 756 2.15 -3.47 -4.62
CA TYR A 756 2.57 -2.74 -5.83
C TYR A 756 4.00 -3.13 -6.26
N HIS A 757 4.20 -4.43 -6.43
CA HIS A 757 5.50 -5.05 -6.57
C HIS A 757 6.06 -4.95 -7.98
N ARG A 758 7.38 -4.99 -8.09
CA ARG A 758 8.17 -5.00 -9.34
C ARG A 758 9.37 -5.90 -9.14
N LEU A 759 9.55 -6.88 -10.03
CA LEU A 759 10.71 -7.74 -10.04
C LEU A 759 11.64 -7.30 -11.17
N THR A 760 12.88 -6.96 -10.83
CA THR A 760 13.96 -6.68 -11.77
C THR A 760 15.16 -7.58 -11.48
N ILE A 761 16.06 -7.67 -12.45
CA ILE A 761 17.30 -8.44 -12.35
C ILE A 761 18.45 -7.56 -12.84
N ASP A 762 19.61 -7.66 -12.20
CA ASP A 762 20.82 -6.97 -12.64
C ASP A 762 21.64 -7.81 -13.63
N ARG A 763 22.72 -7.25 -14.18
CA ARG A 763 23.60 -7.93 -15.13
C ARG A 763 24.40 -9.08 -14.51
N LYS A 764 24.38 -9.23 -13.18
CA LYS A 764 25.03 -10.31 -12.43
C LYS A 764 24.05 -11.41 -12.02
N GLY A 765 22.77 -11.30 -12.39
CA GLY A 765 21.74 -12.29 -12.07
C GLY A 765 21.13 -12.13 -10.67
N ARG A 766 21.40 -11.04 -9.96
CA ARG A 766 20.80 -10.77 -8.63
C ARG A 766 19.38 -10.25 -8.80
N LEU A 767 18.46 -10.74 -7.96
CA LEU A 767 17.05 -10.38 -8.01
C LEU A 767 16.75 -9.19 -7.11
N PHE A 768 15.95 -8.25 -7.61
CA PHE A 768 15.51 -7.06 -6.89
C PHE A 768 13.98 -7.00 -6.93
N LEU A 769 13.34 -7.13 -5.77
CA LEU A 769 11.89 -7.13 -5.62
C LEU A 769 11.46 -5.90 -4.83
N SER A 770 11.03 -4.86 -5.53
CA SER A 770 10.44 -3.68 -4.91
C SER A 770 8.97 -3.91 -4.63
N TYR A 771 8.43 -3.47 -3.50
CA TYR A 771 7.00 -3.52 -3.20
C TYR A 771 6.52 -2.36 -2.32
N ASP A 772 5.21 -2.10 -2.34
CA ASP A 772 4.50 -1.27 -1.37
C ASP A 772 3.22 -2.02 -0.99
N TYR A 773 2.89 -2.07 0.30
CA TYR A 773 1.71 -2.73 0.81
C TYR A 773 0.51 -1.77 0.89
N TRP A 774 -0.56 -2.13 0.21
CA TRP A 774 -1.81 -1.39 0.20
C TRP A 774 -2.94 -2.28 0.77
N SER A 775 -3.75 -1.74 1.67
CA SER A 775 -4.90 -2.43 2.28
C SER A 775 -6.22 -1.80 1.85
N THR A 776 -7.27 -2.63 1.80
CA THR A 776 -8.65 -2.17 1.61
C THR A 776 -9.12 -1.28 2.76
N TYR A 777 -8.66 -1.54 3.99
CA TYR A 777 -9.10 -0.82 5.19
C TYR A 777 -8.59 0.61 5.21
N TRP A 778 -9.51 1.54 4.98
CA TRP A 778 -9.22 2.94 4.76
C TRP A 778 -8.66 3.64 6.00
N PHE A 779 -9.23 3.41 7.19
CA PHE A 779 -8.72 3.93 8.47
C PHE A 779 -7.22 3.64 8.63
N TYR A 780 -6.84 2.36 8.50
CA TYR A 780 -5.45 1.93 8.54
C TYR A 780 -4.61 2.59 7.46
N ARG A 781 -5.06 2.57 6.20
CA ARG A 781 -4.25 3.03 5.07
C ARG A 781 -4.05 4.54 5.07
N ASN A 782 -5.06 5.31 5.42
CA ASN A 782 -4.96 6.77 5.42
C ASN A 782 -4.27 7.29 6.67
N ASP A 783 -4.29 6.60 7.80
CA ASP A 783 -3.49 6.98 8.99
C ASP A 783 -1.99 7.04 8.71
N HIS A 784 -1.57 6.33 7.69
CA HIS A 784 -0.21 6.13 7.30
C HIS A 784 0.29 7.20 6.31
N TRP A 785 1.22 8.07 6.74
CA TRP A 785 1.81 9.11 5.90
C TRP A 785 2.94 8.59 4.98
N GLY A 786 3.07 9.20 3.80
CA GLY A 786 4.21 9.03 2.90
C GLY A 786 4.26 7.71 2.12
N ARG A 787 5.34 7.54 1.33
CA ARG A 787 5.60 6.32 0.54
C ARG A 787 6.21 5.23 1.41
N ARG A 788 5.84 3.97 1.17
CA ARG A 788 6.28 2.79 1.94
C ARG A 788 6.98 1.77 1.08
N ARG A 789 7.54 2.22 -0.04
CA ARG A 789 8.16 1.31 -0.97
C ARG A 789 9.45 0.75 -0.35
N VAL A 790 9.53 -0.57 -0.37
CA VAL A 790 10.60 -1.40 0.16
C VAL A 790 11.30 -2.07 -1.02
N LEU A 791 12.56 -2.45 -0.83
CA LEU A 791 13.31 -3.27 -1.77
C LEU A 791 13.89 -4.49 -1.07
N LEU A 792 13.50 -5.67 -1.53
CA LEU A 792 14.17 -6.92 -1.21
C LEU A 792 15.22 -7.23 -2.28
N VAL A 793 16.34 -7.80 -1.86
CA VAL A 793 17.39 -8.31 -2.75
C VAL A 793 17.63 -9.79 -2.46
N SER A 794 17.85 -10.56 -3.51
CA SER A 794 18.38 -11.93 -3.44
C SER A 794 19.64 -12.05 -4.30
N PRO A 795 20.81 -12.29 -3.67
CA PRO A 795 22.07 -12.44 -4.39
C PRO A 795 22.28 -13.85 -4.96
N ASP A 796 21.41 -14.81 -4.64
CA ASP A 796 21.63 -16.24 -4.81
C ASP A 796 20.42 -16.96 -5.46
N ALA A 797 19.87 -16.35 -6.51
CA ALA A 797 18.75 -16.90 -7.30
C ALA A 797 17.51 -17.25 -6.48
N GLY A 798 17.20 -16.42 -5.47
CA GLY A 798 16.01 -16.50 -4.62
C GLY A 798 16.14 -17.44 -3.42
N ASN A 799 17.32 -18.01 -3.14
CA ASN A 799 17.50 -18.90 -1.99
C ASN A 799 17.36 -18.12 -0.68
N THR A 800 18.06 -16.98 -0.57
CA THR A 800 17.98 -16.03 0.55
C THR A 800 17.47 -14.66 0.10
N TRP A 801 16.86 -13.93 1.04
CA TRP A 801 16.31 -12.59 0.81
C TRP A 801 16.67 -11.67 1.96
N LYS A 802 17.05 -10.44 1.62
CA LYS A 802 17.41 -9.37 2.56
C LYS A 802 16.68 -8.08 2.17
N LEU A 803 16.42 -7.19 3.14
CA LEU A 803 16.01 -5.81 2.88
C LEU A 803 17.24 -5.00 2.42
N ALA A 804 17.22 -4.51 1.18
CA ALA A 804 18.42 -3.98 0.52
C ALA A 804 18.91 -2.67 1.14
N ASP A 805 20.23 -2.50 1.27
CA ASP A 805 20.90 -1.22 1.53
C ASP A 805 21.68 -0.74 0.27
N THR A 806 22.31 0.44 0.33
CA THR A 806 23.08 0.98 -0.81
C THR A 806 24.16 0.02 -1.31
N ARG A 807 24.83 -0.74 -0.43
CA ARG A 807 25.91 -1.68 -0.81
C ARG A 807 25.37 -2.78 -1.73
N ASP A 808 24.18 -3.27 -1.43
CA ASP A 808 23.50 -4.27 -2.26
C ASP A 808 23.22 -3.73 -3.68
N LEU A 809 22.84 -2.45 -3.82
CA LEU A 809 22.56 -1.82 -5.11
C LEU A 809 23.83 -1.57 -5.94
N ILE A 810 24.89 -1.06 -5.33
CA ILE A 810 26.14 -0.72 -6.04
C ILE A 810 27.09 -1.92 -6.21
N GLY A 811 26.82 -3.04 -5.53
CA GLY A 811 27.54 -4.30 -5.67
C GLY A 811 28.86 -4.36 -4.89
N HIS A 812 28.88 -3.74 -3.70
CA HIS A 812 30.03 -3.73 -2.77
C HIS A 812 29.80 -4.62 -1.55
#